data_AF-A0A0H2SIT3-F1
#
_entry.id   AF-A0A0H2SIT3-F1
#
_cell.length_a   1.000
_cell.length_b   1.000
_cell.length_c   1.000
_cell.angle_alpha   90.00
_cell.angle_beta   90.00
_cell.angle_gamma   90.00
#
_symmetry.space_group_name_H-M   'P 1'
#
loop_
_entity.id
_entity.type
_entity.pdbx_description
1 polymer ?
#
loop_
_entity_poly.entity_id
_entity_poly.type
_entity_poly.pdbx_seq_one_letter_code
_entity_poly.pdbx_strand_id
1 'polypeptide(L)'
;MKKVFLLIIFAILSISMFSLNPLNMANIKENYVTYIEKYNSHSNDFQWFFEELKNMGLYKFYKSQMVGSAEYTDRPSYIPKHLSSIAEEHKFESLEKEIAFAGFLAYVQSDLAGKNLKEETIRSLPAFYLALEKYSTYLQDTGFLYIKNAIAYSLGLVKDSPNKTLLKIKMKNRRAKLESPEYYIYEGNPDTLFDNIISENKKTLEDGIKEISKLKITGEDLEIEIDDLASKVLSFVPEKIKKDTSEIINIFLNNAEVKKSREWIRFVVYLLLIIIVFLLKKNNLYQWLFFGITLSESIYILNYFDFSKDIITSFLYGTFLLLGFSLILVTMFFKAFGRNVPLLKRIINVSLIVVILLLMNMPLFKNVEEIRMENNPDFHSSIMQKTLLNDILVYPYTFVNKDVAYIGSQLSAEYSSIRYIYNSALKKFLIDSGKSKILDYLNYEDGKAKVDLLLQGLHIDNFETYTKLATEFKKILDEFEKNSEKRYKNIENGLLEYNKNVTNILKYSDEEFKELFKDTLEKKLIKSSVLVNYKPKLLSVFSEKTNTSINLKPIITDWGTKVLLLLILGFLYFFLNDKIRFKIFGIIIMFIASIVSFIKPETIHVLSEFKYPVLNAQSFSVNIMFGILMLIFTALSGLQIIKFYKGR
;
A
#
# COMPACT_ATOMS: atom_id res chain seq x y z
N MET A 1 -49.70 -36.26 -24.32
CA MET A 1 -49.76 -36.16 -22.84
C MET A 1 -48.52 -36.72 -22.13
N LYS A 2 -48.07 -37.98 -22.37
CA LYS A 2 -46.86 -38.55 -21.72
C LYS A 2 -45.55 -37.76 -21.94
N LYS A 3 -45.32 -37.18 -23.13
CA LYS A 3 -44.13 -36.36 -23.42
C LYS A 3 -44.12 -35.01 -22.69
N VAL A 4 -45.29 -34.38 -22.54
CA VAL A 4 -45.44 -33.08 -21.82
C VAL A 4 -45.28 -33.29 -20.32
N PHE A 5 -45.80 -34.40 -19.77
CA PHE A 5 -45.60 -34.78 -18.37
C PHE A 5 -44.12 -35.08 -18.07
N LEU A 6 -43.42 -35.78 -18.96
CA LEU A 6 -41.97 -35.98 -18.86
C LEU A 6 -41.18 -34.67 -18.94
N LEU A 7 -41.59 -33.73 -19.79
CA LEU A 7 -40.95 -32.42 -19.93
C LEU A 7 -41.21 -31.51 -18.73
N ILE A 8 -42.41 -31.59 -18.12
CA ILE A 8 -42.74 -30.91 -16.86
C ILE A 8 -41.98 -31.53 -15.69
N ILE A 9 -41.84 -32.86 -15.62
CA ILE A 9 -41.01 -33.53 -14.60
C ILE A 9 -39.53 -33.17 -14.80
N PHE A 10 -39.03 -33.13 -16.04
CA PHE A 10 -37.65 -32.73 -16.33
C PHE A 10 -37.43 -31.24 -16.04
N ALA A 11 -38.42 -30.38 -16.29
CA ALA A 11 -38.40 -28.96 -15.93
C ALA A 11 -38.45 -28.76 -14.41
N ILE A 12 -39.27 -29.53 -13.68
CA ILE A 12 -39.34 -29.48 -12.21
C ILE A 12 -38.05 -30.04 -11.59
N LEU A 13 -37.46 -31.11 -12.15
CA LEU A 13 -36.16 -31.65 -11.72
C LEU A 13 -34.99 -30.72 -12.04
N SER A 14 -35.05 -30.01 -13.16
CA SER A 14 -34.03 -28.99 -13.49
C SER A 14 -34.21 -27.72 -12.68
N ILE A 15 -35.42 -27.39 -12.21
CA ILE A 15 -35.69 -26.31 -11.25
C ILE A 15 -35.34 -26.73 -9.80
N SER A 16 -35.50 -27.99 -9.42
CA SER A 16 -35.10 -28.46 -8.07
C SER A 16 -33.58 -28.50 -7.88
N MET A 17 -32.80 -28.68 -8.95
CA MET A 17 -31.34 -28.45 -8.90
C MET A 17 -30.95 -26.98 -8.61
N PHE A 18 -31.89 -26.03 -8.62
CA PHE A 18 -31.65 -24.65 -8.19
C PHE A 18 -31.98 -24.38 -6.72
N SER A 19 -32.57 -25.32 -5.95
CA SER A 19 -32.92 -25.07 -4.54
C SER A 19 -31.81 -25.39 -3.53
N LEU A 20 -30.72 -26.03 -3.96
CA LEU A 20 -29.53 -26.21 -3.15
C LEU A 20 -28.64 -24.97 -3.25
N ASN A 21 -29.06 -23.87 -2.62
CA ASN A 21 -28.18 -22.73 -2.43
C ASN A 21 -27.73 -22.66 -0.96
N PRO A 22 -26.48 -23.06 -0.64
CA PRO A 22 -25.94 -22.91 0.71
C PRO A 22 -25.86 -21.44 1.13
N LEU A 23 -25.70 -20.55 0.15
CA LEU A 23 -25.74 -19.11 0.35
C LEU A 23 -27.15 -18.60 0.13
N ASN A 24 -27.69 -17.92 1.15
CA ASN A 24 -28.91 -17.15 0.98
C ASN A 24 -28.60 -15.85 0.22
N MET A 25 -28.71 -15.89 -1.11
CA MET A 25 -28.46 -14.75 -2.00
C MET A 25 -29.31 -13.52 -1.65
N ALA A 26 -30.52 -13.72 -1.09
CA ALA A 26 -31.36 -12.62 -0.62
C ALA A 26 -30.72 -11.92 0.60
N ASN A 27 -30.19 -12.69 1.56
CA ASN A 27 -29.48 -12.13 2.71
C ASN A 27 -28.20 -11.40 2.30
N ILE A 28 -27.43 -11.91 1.32
CA ILE A 28 -26.23 -11.22 0.81
C ILE A 28 -26.63 -9.87 0.21
N LYS A 29 -27.67 -9.85 -0.63
CA LYS A 29 -28.19 -8.63 -1.23
C LYS A 29 -28.65 -7.63 -0.16
N GLU A 30 -29.47 -8.08 0.79
CA GLU A 30 -30.01 -7.23 1.86
C GLU A 30 -28.88 -6.60 2.68
N ASN A 31 -27.95 -7.42 3.20
CA ASN A 31 -26.81 -6.92 3.97
C ASN A 31 -25.95 -5.95 3.16
N TYR A 32 -25.66 -6.25 1.89
CA TYR A 32 -24.87 -5.38 1.01
C TYR A 32 -25.52 -4.01 0.82
N VAL A 33 -26.83 -3.98 0.53
CA VAL A 33 -27.59 -2.73 0.39
C VAL A 33 -27.61 -1.96 1.71
N THR A 34 -27.85 -2.64 2.84
CA THR A 34 -27.82 -2.01 4.16
C THR A 34 -26.45 -1.38 4.47
N TYR A 35 -25.33 -2.02 4.12
CA TYR A 35 -24.01 -1.42 4.31
C TYR A 35 -23.81 -0.17 3.45
N ILE A 36 -24.26 -0.18 2.18
CA ILE A 36 -24.21 0.99 1.30
C ILE A 36 -25.07 2.13 1.87
N GLU A 37 -26.29 1.84 2.32
CA GLU A 37 -27.19 2.83 2.92
C GLU A 37 -26.59 3.45 4.18
N LYS A 38 -26.01 2.64 5.07
CA LYS A 38 -25.31 3.11 6.28
C LYS A 38 -24.10 4.00 5.94
N TYR A 39 -23.34 3.63 4.90
CA TYR A 39 -22.21 4.41 4.41
C TYR A 39 -22.65 5.75 3.81
N ASN A 40 -23.68 5.76 2.96
CA ASN A 40 -24.17 6.98 2.33
C ASN A 40 -24.84 7.94 3.32
N SER A 41 -25.60 7.40 4.28
CA SER A 41 -26.29 8.18 5.31
C SER A 41 -25.38 8.65 6.46
N HIS A 42 -24.11 8.23 6.48
CA HIS A 42 -23.19 8.48 7.60
C HIS A 42 -23.79 8.05 8.94
N SER A 43 -24.34 6.83 8.99
CA SER A 43 -25.02 6.29 10.16
C SER A 43 -24.07 6.12 11.34
N ASN A 44 -24.52 6.52 12.54
CA ASN A 44 -23.78 6.36 13.80
C ASN A 44 -23.41 4.90 14.11
N ASP A 45 -24.25 3.94 13.71
CA ASP A 45 -24.00 2.50 13.92
C ASP A 45 -22.82 1.98 13.07
N PHE A 46 -22.32 2.81 12.17
CA PHE A 46 -21.21 2.51 11.27
C PHE A 46 -20.00 3.44 11.50
N GLN A 47 -20.02 4.19 12.60
CA GLN A 47 -18.97 5.16 12.97
C GLN A 47 -17.57 4.53 13.01
N TRP A 48 -17.47 3.31 13.55
CA TRP A 48 -16.21 2.56 13.62
C TRP A 48 -15.54 2.39 12.24
N PHE A 49 -16.32 2.21 11.17
CA PHE A 49 -15.80 2.06 9.82
C PHE A 49 -15.30 3.40 9.27
N PHE A 50 -16.00 4.50 9.56
CA PHE A 50 -15.54 5.83 9.17
C PHE A 50 -14.28 6.25 9.92
N GLU A 51 -14.16 5.89 11.20
CA GLU A 51 -12.93 6.06 11.99
C GLU A 51 -11.76 5.29 11.37
N GLU A 52 -11.97 4.03 11.00
CA GLU A 52 -10.93 3.25 10.31
C GLU A 52 -10.58 3.80 8.92
N LEU A 53 -11.56 4.30 8.15
CA LEU A 53 -11.28 5.00 6.89
C LEU A 53 -10.47 6.29 7.12
N LYS A 54 -10.81 7.07 8.15
CA LYS A 54 -10.03 8.25 8.54
C LYS A 54 -8.60 7.84 8.93
N ASN A 55 -8.45 6.80 9.75
CA ASN A 55 -7.15 6.27 10.18
C ASN A 55 -6.32 5.76 9.00
N MET A 56 -6.96 5.19 7.98
CA MET A 56 -6.30 4.80 6.73
C MET A 56 -5.75 6.03 5.97
N GLY A 57 -6.51 7.13 5.92
CA GLY A 57 -6.03 8.41 5.39
C GLY A 57 -4.87 8.99 6.20
N LEU A 58 -4.96 8.95 7.53
CA LEU A 58 -3.92 9.39 8.45
C LEU A 58 -2.63 8.58 8.31
N TYR A 59 -2.73 7.25 8.28
CA TYR A 59 -1.58 6.36 8.05
C TYR A 59 -0.83 6.74 6.78
N LYS A 60 -1.56 6.92 5.67
CA LYS A 60 -0.90 7.21 4.39
C LYS A 60 -0.29 8.61 4.39
N PHE A 61 -0.95 9.58 5.03
CA PHE A 61 -0.39 10.90 5.25
C PHE A 61 0.91 10.83 6.07
N TYR A 62 0.89 10.19 7.24
CA TYR A 62 2.07 10.04 8.10
C TYR A 62 3.21 9.33 7.39
N LYS A 63 2.94 8.20 6.73
CA LYS A 63 3.94 7.48 5.93
C LYS A 63 4.60 8.38 4.89
N SER A 64 3.79 9.13 4.13
CA SER A 64 4.27 10.06 3.11
C SER A 64 5.17 11.17 3.70
N GLN A 65 4.83 11.71 4.87
CA GLN A 65 5.65 12.72 5.55
C GLN A 65 6.93 12.15 6.19
N MET A 66 6.84 10.95 6.78
CA MET A 66 7.90 10.31 7.56
C MET A 66 8.97 9.65 6.68
N VAL A 67 8.57 8.93 5.64
CA VAL A 67 9.48 8.12 4.79
C VAL A 67 9.28 8.34 3.29
N GLY A 68 8.29 9.14 2.89
CA GLY A 68 7.98 9.42 1.49
C GLY A 68 6.92 8.50 0.88
N SER A 69 6.63 8.71 -0.41
CA SER A 69 5.59 8.00 -1.16
C SER A 69 6.07 6.75 -1.89
N ALA A 70 7.38 6.47 -1.89
CA ALA A 70 7.92 5.29 -2.57
C ALA A 70 7.47 4.02 -1.84
N GLU A 71 6.66 3.22 -2.52
CA GLU A 71 6.32 1.88 -2.05
C GLU A 71 7.43 0.91 -2.42
N TYR A 72 7.78 0.00 -1.51
CA TYR A 72 8.73 -1.05 -1.81
C TYR A 72 8.11 -1.96 -2.88
N THR A 73 8.84 -2.21 -3.96
CA THR A 73 8.41 -3.03 -5.11
C THR A 73 7.84 -4.39 -4.70
N ASP A 74 8.39 -4.94 -3.62
CA ASP A 74 8.08 -6.29 -3.16
C ASP A 74 6.87 -6.32 -2.20
N ARG A 75 6.38 -5.15 -1.78
CA ARG A 75 5.19 -5.04 -0.92
C ARG A 75 4.45 -3.73 -1.18
N PRO A 76 3.79 -3.60 -2.33
CA PRO A 76 2.96 -2.43 -2.55
C PRO A 76 1.78 -2.41 -1.57
N SER A 77 1.50 -1.22 -1.04
CA SER A 77 0.47 -0.96 -0.04
C SER A 77 -0.73 -0.34 -0.74
N TYR A 78 -1.55 -1.20 -1.34
CA TYR A 78 -2.75 -0.76 -2.06
C TYR A 78 -3.97 -0.68 -1.15
N ILE A 79 -4.87 0.24 -1.48
CA ILE A 79 -6.18 0.43 -0.84
C ILE A 79 -6.95 -0.89 -0.62
N PRO A 80 -7.10 -1.79 -1.61
CA PRO A 80 -7.75 -3.09 -1.42
C PRO A 80 -7.23 -3.87 -0.21
N LYS A 81 -5.93 -3.84 0.03
CA LYS A 81 -5.29 -4.56 1.13
C LYS A 81 -5.60 -3.94 2.49
N HIS A 82 -5.57 -2.61 2.59
CA HIS A 82 -5.94 -1.91 3.82
C HIS A 82 -7.43 -2.09 4.14
N LEU A 83 -8.31 -1.97 3.14
CA LEU A 83 -9.73 -2.26 3.30
C LEU A 83 -9.96 -3.71 3.73
N SER A 84 -9.21 -4.66 3.17
CA SER A 84 -9.31 -6.07 3.57
C SER A 84 -8.83 -6.31 5.00
N SER A 85 -7.80 -5.58 5.46
CA SER A 85 -7.34 -5.66 6.86
C SER A 85 -8.42 -5.20 7.84
N ILE A 86 -9.24 -4.20 7.46
CA ILE A 86 -10.41 -3.78 8.25
C ILE A 86 -11.44 -4.90 8.36
N ALA A 87 -11.69 -5.66 7.27
CA ALA A 87 -12.59 -6.81 7.32
C ALA A 87 -12.06 -7.96 8.18
N GLU A 88 -10.77 -8.26 8.13
CA GLU A 88 -10.16 -9.38 8.87
C GLU A 88 -10.30 -9.25 10.39
N GLU A 89 -10.29 -8.03 10.92
CA GLU A 89 -10.47 -7.80 12.36
C GLU A 89 -11.95 -7.77 12.78
N HIS A 90 -12.87 -7.62 11.82
CA HIS A 90 -14.29 -7.66 12.10
C HIS A 90 -14.81 -9.11 12.11
N LYS A 91 -15.37 -9.54 13.24
CA LYS A 91 -15.99 -10.87 13.35
C LYS A 91 -17.40 -10.84 12.77
N PHE A 92 -17.61 -11.58 11.69
CA PHE A 92 -18.93 -11.76 11.08
C PHE A 92 -19.67 -12.95 11.70
N GLU A 93 -20.96 -12.79 11.92
CA GLU A 93 -21.84 -13.86 12.44
C GLU A 93 -22.13 -14.96 11.40
N SER A 94 -22.03 -14.62 10.11
CA SER A 94 -22.28 -15.56 9.01
C SER A 94 -21.43 -15.25 7.78
N LEU A 95 -21.23 -16.27 6.94
CA LEU A 95 -20.47 -16.15 5.69
C LEU A 95 -21.16 -15.20 4.70
N GLU A 96 -22.49 -15.13 4.68
CA GLU A 96 -23.25 -14.17 3.86
C GLU A 96 -22.94 -12.73 4.23
N LYS A 97 -22.84 -12.43 5.54
CA LYS A 97 -22.48 -11.09 6.02
C LYS A 97 -21.05 -10.75 5.64
N GLU A 98 -20.12 -11.70 5.75
CA GLU A 98 -18.71 -11.53 5.36
C GLU A 98 -18.59 -11.27 3.84
N ILE A 99 -19.26 -12.07 3.01
CA ILE A 99 -19.30 -11.88 1.54
C ILE A 99 -19.93 -10.54 1.17
N ALA A 100 -21.07 -10.18 1.80
CA ALA A 100 -21.74 -8.91 1.57
C ALA A 100 -20.86 -7.71 1.97
N PHE A 101 -20.14 -7.81 3.08
CA PHE A 101 -19.21 -6.79 3.54
C PHE A 101 -18.01 -6.66 2.59
N ALA A 102 -17.46 -7.76 2.07
CA ALA A 102 -16.41 -7.71 1.06
C ALA A 102 -16.89 -7.03 -0.24
N GLY A 103 -18.13 -7.32 -0.68
CA GLY A 103 -18.77 -6.58 -1.78
C GLY A 103 -18.87 -5.08 -1.48
N PHE A 104 -19.28 -4.73 -0.26
CA PHE A 104 -19.35 -3.34 0.22
C PHE A 104 -17.97 -2.66 0.20
N LEU A 105 -16.90 -3.33 0.61
CA LEU A 105 -15.54 -2.78 0.54
C LEU A 105 -15.10 -2.53 -0.91
N ALA A 106 -15.49 -3.38 -1.86
CA ALA A 106 -15.23 -3.14 -3.28
C ALA A 106 -16.00 -1.91 -3.80
N TYR A 107 -17.22 -1.70 -3.29
CA TYR A 107 -17.98 -0.46 -3.53
C TYR A 107 -17.26 0.77 -2.96
N VAL A 108 -16.81 0.72 -1.70
CA VAL A 108 -16.05 1.83 -1.06
C VAL A 108 -14.77 2.12 -1.83
N GLN A 109 -14.01 1.10 -2.25
CA GLN A 109 -12.83 1.29 -3.09
C GLN A 109 -13.15 2.03 -4.40
N SER A 110 -14.29 1.71 -5.01
CA SER A 110 -14.74 2.34 -6.25
C SER A 110 -15.19 3.79 -6.02
N ASP A 111 -15.90 4.05 -4.92
CA ASP A 111 -16.33 5.40 -4.50
C ASP A 111 -15.13 6.30 -4.19
N LEU A 112 -14.15 5.81 -3.43
CA LEU A 112 -12.88 6.51 -3.15
C LEU A 112 -12.10 6.82 -4.43
N ALA A 113 -12.21 5.96 -5.45
CA ALA A 113 -11.59 6.17 -6.75
C ALA A 113 -12.44 7.01 -7.73
N GLY A 114 -13.64 7.46 -7.33
CA GLY A 114 -14.57 8.20 -8.19
C GLY A 114 -15.04 7.39 -9.41
N LYS A 115 -15.07 6.06 -9.32
CA LYS A 115 -15.37 5.15 -10.43
C LYS A 115 -16.58 4.27 -10.13
N ASN A 116 -17.24 3.83 -11.19
CA ASN A 116 -18.26 2.79 -11.07
C ASN A 116 -17.61 1.47 -10.67
N LEU A 117 -18.34 0.68 -9.87
CA LEU A 117 -17.96 -0.67 -9.50
C LEU A 117 -17.83 -1.55 -10.76
N LYS A 118 -16.76 -2.35 -10.82
CA LYS A 118 -16.47 -3.29 -11.90
C LYS A 118 -16.21 -4.67 -11.33
N GLU A 119 -16.47 -5.70 -12.12
CA GLU A 119 -16.17 -7.09 -11.77
C GLU A 119 -14.70 -7.29 -11.37
N GLU A 120 -13.76 -6.66 -12.08
CA GLU A 120 -12.34 -6.71 -11.76
C GLU A 120 -12.03 -6.14 -10.36
N THR A 121 -12.68 -5.04 -9.96
CA THR A 121 -12.51 -4.45 -8.63
C THR A 121 -12.99 -5.41 -7.54
N ILE A 122 -14.11 -6.10 -7.76
CA ILE A 122 -14.64 -7.08 -6.82
C ILE A 122 -13.69 -8.28 -6.70
N ARG A 123 -13.29 -8.86 -7.84
CA ARG A 123 -12.43 -10.05 -7.88
C ARG A 123 -11.01 -9.80 -7.35
N SER A 124 -10.47 -8.59 -7.52
CA SER A 124 -9.12 -8.23 -7.06
C SER A 124 -9.07 -7.85 -5.58
N LEU A 125 -10.21 -7.77 -4.89
CA LEU A 125 -10.25 -7.47 -3.47
C LEU A 125 -9.87 -8.71 -2.63
N PRO A 126 -8.81 -8.67 -1.80
CA PRO A 126 -8.39 -9.81 -0.99
C PRO A 126 -9.48 -10.34 -0.06
N ALA A 127 -10.25 -9.46 0.61
CA ALA A 127 -11.35 -9.88 1.48
C ALA A 127 -12.43 -10.68 0.73
N PHE A 128 -12.72 -10.34 -0.53
CA PHE A 128 -13.68 -11.09 -1.34
C PHE A 128 -13.14 -12.46 -1.72
N TYR A 129 -11.86 -12.53 -2.11
CA TYR A 129 -11.20 -13.80 -2.39
C TYR A 129 -11.21 -14.73 -1.17
N LEU A 130 -10.83 -14.22 0.01
CA LEU A 130 -10.80 -15.01 1.25
C LEU A 130 -12.20 -15.48 1.68
N ALA A 131 -13.22 -14.63 1.52
CA ALA A 131 -14.60 -15.02 1.82
C ALA A 131 -15.11 -16.13 0.87
N LEU A 132 -14.76 -16.06 -0.42
CA LEU A 132 -15.08 -17.11 -1.38
C LEU A 132 -14.24 -18.37 -1.19
N GLU A 133 -13.01 -18.25 -0.73
CA GLU A 133 -12.15 -19.38 -0.37
C GLU A 133 -12.77 -20.14 0.81
N LYS A 134 -13.17 -19.43 1.88
CA LYS A 134 -13.93 -20.02 3.00
C LYS A 134 -15.18 -20.74 2.53
N TYR A 135 -15.92 -20.15 1.60
CA TYR A 135 -17.10 -20.78 0.99
C TYR A 135 -16.75 -22.05 0.22
N SER A 136 -15.69 -21.99 -0.61
CA SER A 136 -15.20 -23.12 -1.40
C SER A 136 -14.75 -24.27 -0.50
N THR A 137 -13.91 -23.98 0.49
CA THR A 137 -13.44 -24.92 1.51
C THR A 137 -14.60 -25.55 2.27
N TYR A 138 -15.61 -24.76 2.65
CA TYR A 138 -16.78 -25.29 3.31
C TYR A 138 -17.54 -26.28 2.42
N LEU A 139 -17.77 -25.97 1.15
CA LEU A 139 -18.46 -26.89 0.24
C LEU A 139 -17.64 -28.12 -0.16
N GLN A 140 -16.34 -27.94 -0.37
CA GLN A 140 -15.45 -29.01 -0.83
C GLN A 140 -15.04 -29.89 0.34
N ASP A 141 -14.37 -29.35 1.36
CA ASP A 141 -13.75 -30.16 2.40
C ASP A 141 -14.77 -30.65 3.43
N THR A 142 -15.62 -29.73 3.94
CA THR A 142 -16.67 -30.10 4.90
C THR A 142 -17.69 -31.02 4.23
N GLY A 143 -18.10 -30.71 2.99
CA GLY A 143 -19.04 -31.53 2.24
C GLY A 143 -18.50 -32.93 1.94
N PHE A 144 -17.23 -33.02 1.53
CA PHE A 144 -16.57 -34.28 1.26
C PHE A 144 -16.47 -35.14 2.52
N LEU A 145 -16.03 -34.56 3.64
CA LEU A 145 -15.96 -35.26 4.92
C LEU A 145 -17.35 -35.71 5.40
N TYR A 146 -18.38 -34.87 5.26
CA TYR A 146 -19.74 -35.18 5.67
C TYR A 146 -20.30 -36.39 4.89
N ILE A 147 -20.10 -36.41 3.58
CA ILE A 147 -20.57 -37.51 2.72
C ILE A 147 -19.75 -38.78 2.96
N LYS A 148 -18.42 -38.68 3.08
CA LYS A 148 -17.56 -39.81 3.46
C LYS A 148 -18.01 -40.44 4.77
N ASN A 149 -18.27 -39.63 5.79
CA ASN A 149 -18.74 -40.09 7.09
C ASN A 149 -20.08 -40.84 6.96
N ALA A 150 -21.03 -40.32 6.18
CA ALA A 150 -22.31 -40.98 5.93
C ALA A 150 -22.16 -42.33 5.19
N ILE A 151 -21.25 -42.41 4.20
CA ILE A 151 -20.90 -43.65 3.50
C ILE A 151 -20.25 -44.65 4.45
N ALA A 152 -19.23 -44.23 5.19
CA ALA A 152 -18.51 -45.07 6.15
C ALA A 152 -19.42 -45.59 7.26
N TYR A 153 -20.37 -44.77 7.72
CA TYR A 153 -21.37 -45.17 8.72
C TYR A 153 -22.33 -46.22 8.15
N SER A 154 -22.72 -46.06 6.89
CA SER A 154 -23.58 -47.03 6.18
C SER A 154 -22.88 -48.37 5.97
N LEU A 155 -21.57 -48.38 5.77
CA LEU A 155 -20.74 -49.60 5.69
C LEU A 155 -20.42 -50.21 7.07
N GLY A 156 -20.73 -49.50 8.16
CA GLY A 156 -20.46 -49.91 9.54
C GLY A 156 -19.00 -49.72 9.99
N LEU A 157 -18.26 -48.83 9.33
CA LEU A 157 -16.84 -48.55 9.59
C LEU A 157 -16.64 -47.46 10.65
N VAL A 158 -17.60 -46.55 10.80
CA VAL A 158 -17.64 -45.53 11.86
C VAL A 158 -18.88 -45.69 12.74
N LYS A 159 -18.78 -45.23 13.99
CA LYS A 159 -19.81 -45.47 15.02
C LYS A 159 -21.05 -44.59 14.86
N ASP A 160 -20.86 -43.34 14.43
CA ASP A 160 -21.93 -42.36 14.30
C ASP A 160 -21.77 -41.54 13.02
N SER A 161 -22.89 -40.97 12.58
CA SER A 161 -22.95 -40.04 11.46
C SER A 161 -24.06 -39.01 11.69
N PRO A 162 -23.83 -37.73 11.34
CA PRO A 162 -24.86 -36.71 11.39
C PRO A 162 -26.04 -37.07 10.47
N ASN A 163 -25.77 -37.71 9.33
CA ASN A 163 -26.81 -38.23 8.43
C ASN A 163 -26.97 -39.75 8.55
N LYS A 164 -28.16 -40.22 8.93
CA LYS A 164 -28.49 -41.64 9.11
C LYS A 164 -29.51 -42.17 8.08
N THR A 165 -29.72 -41.44 6.99
CA THR A 165 -30.81 -41.70 6.04
C THR A 165 -30.49 -42.79 5.00
N LEU A 166 -29.20 -43.11 4.84
CA LEU A 166 -28.69 -44.15 3.94
C LEU A 166 -28.85 -45.56 4.53
N LEU A 167 -29.02 -46.57 3.68
CA LEU A 167 -29.15 -47.96 4.10
C LEU A 167 -27.83 -48.52 4.67
N LYS A 168 -27.91 -49.10 5.87
CA LYS A 168 -26.78 -49.83 6.46
C LYS A 168 -26.57 -51.19 5.77
N ILE A 169 -25.38 -51.42 5.26
CA ILE A 169 -25.00 -52.65 4.56
C ILE A 169 -23.72 -53.20 5.17
N LYS A 170 -23.75 -54.47 5.59
CA LYS A 170 -22.57 -55.13 6.14
C LYS A 170 -21.59 -55.49 5.02
N MET A 171 -20.33 -55.10 5.20
CA MET A 171 -19.22 -55.53 4.35
C MET A 171 -19.11 -57.06 4.26
N LYS A 172 -18.87 -57.58 3.06
CA LYS A 172 -18.57 -59.01 2.82
C LYS A 172 -17.27 -59.42 3.50
N ASN A 173 -16.29 -58.52 3.54
CA ASN A 173 -15.09 -58.68 4.34
C ASN A 173 -15.36 -58.28 5.81
N ARG A 174 -15.50 -59.27 6.70
CA ARG A 174 -15.75 -59.04 8.14
C ARG A 174 -14.56 -58.43 8.89
N ARG A 175 -13.38 -58.35 8.26
CA ARG A 175 -12.17 -57.73 8.83
C ARG A 175 -11.89 -56.34 8.25
N ALA A 176 -12.79 -55.80 7.40
CA ALA A 176 -12.63 -54.49 6.81
C ALA A 176 -12.47 -53.42 7.90
N LYS A 177 -11.41 -52.63 7.78
CA LYS A 177 -11.12 -51.47 8.61
C LYS A 177 -10.53 -50.36 7.74
N LEU A 178 -10.79 -49.13 8.15
CA LEU A 178 -10.09 -47.95 7.65
C LEU A 178 -8.67 -47.96 8.24
N GLU A 179 -7.70 -47.57 7.43
CA GLU A 179 -6.31 -47.39 7.84
C GLU A 179 -6.14 -46.10 8.65
N SER A 180 -6.82 -45.03 8.23
CA SER A 180 -6.82 -43.73 8.90
C SER A 180 -8.25 -43.28 9.24
N PRO A 181 -8.88 -43.85 10.28
CA PRO A 181 -10.28 -43.58 10.61
C PRO A 181 -10.57 -42.11 10.95
N GLU A 182 -9.59 -41.35 11.45
CA GLU A 182 -9.75 -39.93 11.78
C GLU A 182 -10.27 -39.08 10.60
N TYR A 183 -9.91 -39.40 9.35
CA TYR A 183 -10.33 -38.64 8.17
C TYR A 183 -11.75 -38.96 7.68
N TYR A 184 -12.46 -39.83 8.40
CA TYR A 184 -13.84 -40.24 8.09
C TYR A 184 -14.80 -39.92 9.23
N ILE A 185 -14.32 -39.26 10.28
CA ILE A 185 -15.14 -38.85 11.42
C ILE A 185 -15.51 -37.37 11.23
N TYR A 186 -16.81 -37.10 11.19
CA TYR A 186 -17.33 -35.73 11.19
C TYR A 186 -17.78 -35.36 12.61
N GLU A 187 -17.13 -34.36 13.22
CA GLU A 187 -17.42 -33.91 14.58
C GLU A 187 -18.38 -32.70 14.64
N GLY A 188 -18.86 -32.22 13.49
CA GLY A 188 -19.79 -31.09 13.40
C GLY A 188 -21.26 -31.45 13.64
N ASN A 189 -22.11 -30.42 13.68
CA ASN A 189 -23.56 -30.60 13.74
C ASN A 189 -24.15 -31.07 12.40
N PRO A 190 -25.33 -31.71 12.38
CA PRO A 190 -26.04 -32.02 11.14
C PRO A 190 -26.26 -30.78 10.28
N ASP A 191 -26.01 -30.94 8.99
CA ASP A 191 -26.06 -29.85 8.01
C ASP A 191 -27.12 -30.16 6.96
N THR A 192 -28.14 -29.31 6.92
CA THR A 192 -29.32 -29.51 6.06
C THR A 192 -28.95 -29.49 4.57
N LEU A 193 -27.89 -28.78 4.19
CA LEU A 193 -27.43 -28.76 2.80
C LEU A 193 -26.88 -30.12 2.38
N PHE A 194 -25.92 -30.65 3.15
CA PHE A 194 -25.31 -31.93 2.83
C PHE A 194 -26.30 -33.08 2.99
N ASP A 195 -27.25 -32.97 3.92
CA ASP A 195 -28.39 -33.90 4.04
C ASP A 195 -29.26 -33.94 2.79
N ASN A 196 -29.54 -32.78 2.19
CA ASN A 196 -30.28 -32.71 0.93
C ASN A 196 -29.47 -33.26 -0.24
N ILE A 197 -28.16 -32.99 -0.31
CA ILE A 197 -27.27 -33.57 -1.35
C ILE A 197 -27.26 -35.10 -1.26
N ILE A 198 -27.16 -35.65 -0.05
CA ILE A 198 -27.26 -37.10 0.20
C ILE A 198 -28.64 -37.62 -0.22
N SER A 199 -29.71 -36.90 0.08
CA SER A 199 -31.08 -37.29 -0.25
C SER A 199 -31.35 -37.32 -1.76
N GLU A 200 -30.87 -36.31 -2.50
CA GLU A 200 -31.00 -36.24 -3.96
C GLU A 200 -30.17 -37.32 -4.66
N ASN A 201 -28.98 -37.63 -4.13
CA ASN A 201 -28.07 -38.64 -4.67
C ASN A 201 -28.22 -40.00 -3.99
N LYS A 202 -29.28 -40.21 -3.22
CA LYS A 202 -29.48 -41.38 -2.35
C LYS A 202 -29.33 -42.69 -3.10
N LYS A 203 -29.92 -42.79 -4.30
CA LYS A 203 -29.84 -44.01 -5.12
C LYS A 203 -28.40 -44.31 -5.55
N THR A 204 -27.68 -43.30 -6.03
CA THR A 204 -26.28 -43.42 -6.45
C THR A 204 -25.38 -43.83 -5.29
N LEU A 205 -25.60 -43.22 -4.12
CA LEU A 205 -24.88 -43.55 -2.89
C LEU A 205 -25.18 -44.97 -2.42
N GLU A 206 -26.44 -45.39 -2.37
CA GLU A 206 -26.81 -46.74 -1.93
C GLU A 206 -26.32 -47.83 -2.88
N ASP A 207 -26.35 -47.59 -4.20
CA ASP A 207 -25.83 -48.53 -5.18
C ASP A 207 -24.30 -48.62 -5.12
N GLY A 208 -23.59 -47.49 -4.95
CA GLY A 208 -22.16 -47.47 -4.69
C GLY A 208 -21.77 -48.18 -3.39
N ILE A 209 -22.48 -47.92 -2.29
CA ILE A 209 -22.29 -48.61 -0.99
C ILE A 209 -22.50 -50.13 -1.16
N LYS A 210 -23.51 -50.55 -1.94
CA LYS A 210 -23.70 -51.99 -2.26
C LYS A 210 -22.53 -52.57 -3.04
N GLU A 211 -21.97 -51.84 -4.00
CA GLU A 211 -20.81 -52.28 -4.77
C GLU A 211 -19.58 -52.40 -3.87
N ILE A 212 -19.24 -51.36 -3.12
CA ILE A 212 -18.13 -51.35 -2.14
C ILE A 212 -18.29 -52.49 -1.13
N SER A 213 -19.50 -52.72 -0.62
CA SER A 213 -19.77 -53.79 0.35
C SER A 213 -19.46 -55.21 -0.16
N LYS A 214 -19.48 -55.42 -1.48
CA LYS A 214 -19.19 -56.72 -2.11
C LYS A 214 -17.69 -56.95 -2.33
N LEU A 215 -16.90 -55.87 -2.35
CA LEU A 215 -15.45 -55.92 -2.51
C LEU A 215 -14.81 -56.58 -1.27
N LYS A 216 -13.67 -57.26 -1.48
CA LYS A 216 -12.88 -57.90 -0.41
C LYS A 216 -11.65 -57.07 -0.04
N ILE A 217 -11.81 -55.76 0.00
CA ILE A 217 -10.76 -54.77 0.25
C ILE A 217 -10.76 -54.29 1.71
N THR A 218 -9.67 -53.66 2.15
CA THR A 218 -9.47 -53.09 3.50
C THR A 218 -8.32 -52.09 3.47
N GLY A 219 -8.21 -51.20 4.46
CA GLY A 219 -7.14 -50.20 4.51
C GLY A 219 -7.29 -49.15 3.40
N GLU A 220 -6.18 -48.68 2.86
CA GLU A 220 -6.12 -47.68 1.77
C GLU A 220 -7.05 -47.98 0.58
N ASP A 221 -7.12 -49.23 0.09
CA ASP A 221 -7.99 -49.59 -1.05
C ASP A 221 -9.47 -49.32 -0.77
N LEU A 222 -9.92 -49.53 0.47
CA LEU A 222 -11.30 -49.26 0.88
C LEU A 222 -11.56 -47.76 1.02
N GLU A 223 -10.56 -47.02 1.47
CA GLU A 223 -10.59 -45.56 1.57
C GLU A 223 -10.73 -44.90 0.20
N ILE A 224 -9.97 -45.36 -0.79
CA ILE A 224 -10.07 -44.89 -2.19
C ILE A 224 -11.48 -45.05 -2.74
N GLU A 225 -12.12 -46.20 -2.56
CA GLU A 225 -13.48 -46.45 -3.08
C GLU A 225 -14.55 -45.59 -2.39
N ILE A 226 -14.39 -45.30 -1.09
CA ILE A 226 -15.27 -44.39 -0.36
C ILE A 226 -15.08 -42.95 -0.88
N ASP A 227 -13.84 -42.55 -1.12
CA ASP A 227 -13.46 -41.23 -1.61
C ASP A 227 -13.94 -40.99 -3.04
N ASP A 228 -13.82 -41.99 -3.91
CA ASP A 228 -14.33 -41.93 -5.29
C ASP A 228 -15.85 -41.78 -5.32
N LEU A 229 -16.56 -42.53 -4.46
CA LEU A 229 -18.01 -42.41 -4.37
C LEU A 229 -18.45 -41.04 -3.83
N ALA A 230 -17.77 -40.53 -2.80
CA ALA A 230 -18.02 -39.19 -2.27
C ALA A 230 -17.71 -38.10 -3.32
N SER A 231 -16.61 -38.23 -4.05
CA SER A 231 -16.19 -37.29 -5.10
C SER A 231 -17.19 -37.25 -6.25
N LYS A 232 -17.74 -38.42 -6.64
CA LYS A 232 -18.75 -38.53 -7.68
C LYS A 232 -20.03 -37.76 -7.34
N VAL A 233 -20.42 -37.74 -6.07
CA VAL A 233 -21.60 -36.99 -5.63
C VAL A 233 -21.33 -35.50 -5.56
N LEU A 234 -20.09 -35.08 -5.28
CA LEU A 234 -19.69 -33.67 -5.20
C LEU A 234 -19.12 -33.10 -6.50
N SER A 235 -19.17 -33.84 -7.61
CA SER A 235 -18.59 -33.38 -8.89
C SER A 235 -19.23 -32.08 -9.43
N PHE A 236 -20.43 -31.73 -8.96
CA PHE A 236 -21.12 -30.48 -9.32
C PHE A 236 -20.61 -29.26 -8.54
N VAL A 237 -19.89 -29.45 -7.43
CA VAL A 237 -19.47 -28.38 -6.50
C VAL A 237 -18.63 -27.30 -7.21
N PRO A 238 -17.63 -27.62 -8.05
CA PRO A 238 -16.85 -26.59 -8.75
C PRO A 238 -17.72 -25.70 -9.67
N GLU A 239 -18.67 -26.29 -10.39
CA GLU A 239 -19.60 -25.53 -11.25
C GLU A 239 -20.55 -24.66 -10.42
N LYS A 240 -21.02 -25.19 -9.29
CA LYS A 240 -21.85 -24.47 -8.32
C LYS A 240 -21.14 -23.25 -7.75
N ILE A 241 -19.90 -23.41 -7.26
CA ILE A 241 -19.08 -22.29 -6.75
C ILE A 241 -18.89 -21.22 -7.82
N LYS A 242 -18.58 -21.61 -9.06
CA LYS A 242 -18.41 -20.68 -10.18
C LYS A 242 -19.70 -19.89 -10.46
N LYS A 243 -20.85 -20.58 -10.51
CA LYS A 243 -22.16 -19.96 -10.75
C LYS A 243 -22.53 -19.00 -9.62
N ASP A 244 -22.38 -19.41 -8.37
CA ASP A 244 -22.69 -18.60 -7.19
C ASP A 244 -21.80 -17.36 -7.14
N THR A 245 -20.50 -17.51 -7.45
CA THR A 245 -19.56 -16.38 -7.54
C THR A 245 -20.02 -15.36 -8.57
N SER A 246 -20.42 -15.80 -9.77
CA SER A 246 -20.95 -14.92 -10.81
C SER A 246 -22.26 -14.25 -10.40
N GLU A 247 -23.14 -14.96 -9.69
CA GLU A 247 -24.40 -14.41 -9.17
C GLU A 247 -24.15 -13.34 -8.11
N ILE A 248 -23.25 -13.58 -7.16
CA ILE A 248 -22.83 -12.62 -6.12
C ILE A 248 -22.24 -11.36 -6.76
N ILE A 249 -21.34 -11.51 -7.74
CA ILE A 249 -20.78 -10.37 -8.48
C ILE A 249 -21.89 -9.56 -9.16
N ASN A 250 -22.86 -10.22 -9.80
CA ASN A 250 -24.00 -9.55 -10.43
C ASN A 250 -24.88 -8.82 -9.40
N ILE A 251 -25.09 -9.40 -8.20
CA ILE A 251 -25.79 -8.72 -7.10
C ILE A 251 -25.06 -7.41 -6.76
N PHE A 252 -23.74 -7.46 -6.58
CA PHE A 252 -22.98 -6.26 -6.23
C PHE A 252 -23.01 -5.20 -7.33
N LEU A 253 -22.84 -5.60 -8.60
CA LEU A 253 -22.86 -4.67 -9.74
C LEU A 253 -24.23 -4.02 -9.94
N ASN A 254 -25.32 -4.80 -9.83
CA ASN A 254 -26.67 -4.30 -10.10
C ASN A 254 -27.23 -3.42 -8.96
N ASN A 255 -26.75 -3.61 -7.72
CA ASN A 255 -27.20 -2.84 -6.56
C ASN A 255 -26.19 -1.77 -6.11
N ALA A 256 -25.08 -1.61 -6.84
CA ALA A 256 -24.18 -0.48 -6.61
C ALA A 256 -24.81 0.83 -7.09
N GLU A 257 -24.82 1.85 -6.25
CA GLU A 257 -25.25 3.18 -6.69
C GLU A 257 -24.28 3.76 -7.72
N VAL A 258 -24.81 4.15 -8.88
CA VAL A 258 -24.04 4.85 -9.92
C VAL A 258 -24.07 6.35 -9.64
N LYS A 259 -23.03 6.89 -8.97
CA LYS A 259 -22.86 8.34 -8.84
C LYS A 259 -22.57 8.93 -10.22
N LYS A 260 -23.58 9.61 -10.80
CA LYS A 260 -23.41 10.33 -12.08
C LYS A 260 -22.49 11.54 -11.89
N SER A 261 -21.27 11.45 -12.40
CA SER A 261 -20.33 12.57 -12.46
C SER A 261 -20.91 13.71 -13.29
N ARG A 262 -20.95 14.95 -12.78
CA ARG A 262 -21.41 16.14 -13.53
C ARG A 262 -20.38 16.68 -14.53
N GLU A 263 -19.23 16.03 -14.64
CA GLU A 263 -18.10 16.41 -15.47
C GLU A 263 -18.45 16.51 -16.96
N TRP A 264 -19.42 15.73 -17.45
CA TRP A 264 -19.80 15.72 -18.87
C TRP A 264 -20.34 17.08 -19.37
N ILE A 265 -20.86 17.92 -18.45
CA ILE A 265 -21.44 19.23 -18.77
C ILE A 265 -20.41 20.12 -19.48
N ARG A 266 -19.11 20.02 -19.12
CA ARG A 266 -18.06 20.84 -19.75
C ARG A 266 -17.89 20.52 -21.24
N PHE A 267 -18.03 19.25 -21.63
CA PHE A 267 -17.91 18.84 -23.03
C PHE A 267 -19.09 19.31 -23.87
N VAL A 268 -20.29 19.39 -23.27
CA VAL A 268 -21.45 20.01 -23.91
C VAL A 268 -21.19 21.49 -24.19
N VAL A 269 -20.63 22.21 -23.20
CA VAL A 269 -20.25 23.62 -23.38
C VAL A 269 -19.22 23.76 -24.50
N TYR A 270 -18.19 22.91 -24.57
CA TYR A 270 -17.21 22.96 -25.66
C TYR A 270 -17.83 22.69 -27.02
N LEU A 271 -18.70 21.69 -27.14
CA LEU A 271 -19.40 21.36 -28.38
C LEU A 271 -20.25 22.54 -28.86
N LEU A 272 -21.01 23.17 -27.96
CA LEU A 272 -21.82 24.35 -28.26
C LEU A 272 -20.94 25.52 -28.74
N LEU A 273 -19.82 25.79 -28.06
CA LEU A 273 -18.88 26.85 -28.47
C LEU A 273 -18.27 26.58 -29.85
N ILE A 274 -17.92 25.33 -30.15
CA ILE A 274 -17.40 24.93 -31.47
C ILE A 274 -18.46 25.16 -32.56
N ILE A 275 -19.71 24.76 -32.33
CA ILE A 275 -20.82 24.94 -33.29
C ILE A 275 -21.07 26.43 -33.55
N ILE A 276 -21.13 27.26 -32.51
CA ILE A 276 -21.33 28.71 -32.63
C ILE A 276 -20.22 29.34 -33.49
N VAL A 277 -18.97 28.95 -33.24
CA VAL A 277 -17.81 29.47 -33.99
C VAL A 277 -17.81 28.99 -35.44
N PHE A 278 -18.18 27.73 -35.68
CA PHE A 278 -18.31 27.18 -37.03
C PHE A 278 -19.38 27.90 -37.85
N LEU A 279 -20.54 28.21 -37.26
CA LEU A 279 -21.64 28.92 -37.91
C LEU A 279 -21.27 30.36 -38.32
N LEU A 280 -20.41 31.04 -37.54
CA LEU A 280 -20.05 32.44 -37.76
C LEU A 280 -18.98 32.66 -38.85
N LYS A 281 -18.35 31.61 -39.40
CA LYS A 281 -17.43 31.61 -40.58
C LYS A 281 -16.44 32.81 -40.69
N LYS A 282 -15.87 33.29 -39.58
CA LYS A 282 -14.87 34.40 -39.56
C LYS A 282 -13.48 33.92 -39.12
N ASN A 283 -12.43 34.40 -39.81
CA ASN A 283 -11.03 33.97 -39.66
C ASN A 283 -10.37 34.21 -38.29
N ASN A 284 -11.01 34.90 -37.34
CA ASN A 284 -10.46 35.21 -36.01
C ASN A 284 -11.22 34.57 -34.83
N LEU A 285 -12.20 33.70 -35.10
CA LEU A 285 -13.04 33.13 -34.04
C LEU A 285 -12.34 32.06 -33.19
N TYR A 286 -11.24 31.48 -33.65
CA TYR A 286 -10.49 30.48 -32.87
C TYR A 286 -9.95 31.04 -31.55
N GLN A 287 -9.57 32.33 -31.50
CA GLN A 287 -9.11 33.00 -30.27
C GLN A 287 -10.26 33.19 -29.28
N TRP A 288 -11.46 33.48 -29.79
CA TRP A 288 -12.68 33.58 -29.00
C TRP A 288 -13.19 32.22 -28.51
N LEU A 289 -12.99 31.17 -29.31
CA LEU A 289 -13.22 29.79 -28.91
C LEU A 289 -12.30 29.40 -27.74
N PHE A 290 -10.99 29.67 -27.88
CA PHE A 290 -10.02 29.40 -26.83
C PHE A 290 -10.30 30.21 -25.56
N PHE A 291 -10.73 31.47 -25.70
CA PHE A 291 -11.24 32.29 -24.59
C PHE A 291 -12.42 31.63 -23.88
N GLY A 292 -13.46 31.22 -24.62
CA GLY A 292 -14.65 30.59 -24.06
C GLY A 292 -14.34 29.29 -23.32
N ILE A 293 -13.47 28.46 -23.89
CA ILE A 293 -13.00 27.22 -23.24
C ILE A 293 -12.23 27.54 -21.96
N THR A 294 -11.29 28.48 -21.99
CA THR A 294 -10.48 28.85 -20.81
C THR A 294 -11.34 29.43 -19.69
N LEU A 295 -12.33 30.26 -20.02
CA LEU A 295 -13.27 30.80 -19.06
C LEU A 295 -14.14 29.69 -18.44
N SER A 296 -14.68 28.79 -19.27
CA SER A 296 -15.45 27.63 -18.82
C SER A 296 -14.63 26.71 -17.91
N GLU A 297 -13.37 26.45 -18.26
CA GLU A 297 -12.43 25.65 -17.45
C GLU A 297 -12.12 26.33 -16.12
N SER A 298 -11.91 27.65 -16.11
CA SER A 298 -11.64 28.39 -14.87
C SER A 298 -12.81 28.30 -13.89
N ILE A 299 -14.06 28.40 -14.39
CA ILE A 299 -15.28 28.25 -13.59
C ILE A 299 -15.44 26.82 -13.09
N TYR A 300 -15.11 25.83 -13.93
CA TYR A 300 -15.16 24.42 -13.57
C TYR A 300 -14.15 24.07 -12.47
N ILE A 301 -12.89 24.52 -12.59
CA ILE A 301 -11.84 24.29 -11.60
C ILE A 301 -12.22 24.85 -10.23
N LEU A 302 -12.82 26.04 -10.18
CA LEU A 302 -13.21 26.66 -8.91
C LEU A 302 -14.38 25.96 -8.22
N ASN A 303 -15.42 25.58 -8.97
CA ASN A 303 -16.70 25.21 -8.38
C ASN A 303 -17.01 23.71 -8.39
N TYR A 304 -16.43 22.94 -9.33
CA TYR A 304 -16.83 21.56 -9.58
C TYR A 304 -15.69 20.56 -9.55
N PHE A 305 -14.47 20.99 -9.79
CA PHE A 305 -13.32 20.09 -9.81
C PHE A 305 -13.05 19.54 -8.40
N ASP A 306 -13.03 18.22 -8.29
CA ASP A 306 -12.59 17.49 -7.10
C ASP A 306 -11.35 16.69 -7.49
N PHE A 307 -10.19 17.17 -7.06
CA PHE A 307 -8.91 16.56 -7.38
C PHE A 307 -8.79 15.12 -6.84
N SER A 308 -9.51 14.77 -5.78
CA SER A 308 -9.39 13.44 -5.16
C SER A 308 -10.13 12.35 -5.95
N LYS A 309 -11.23 12.70 -6.62
CA LYS A 309 -12.14 11.76 -7.29
C LYS A 309 -12.03 11.78 -8.81
N ASP A 310 -11.76 12.94 -9.42
CA ASP A 310 -11.69 13.05 -10.88
C ASP A 310 -10.28 12.71 -11.40
N ILE A 311 -10.02 11.41 -11.53
CA ILE A 311 -8.74 10.86 -12.00
C ILE A 311 -8.39 11.35 -13.40
N ILE A 312 -9.38 11.33 -14.30
CA ILE A 312 -9.14 11.58 -15.72
C ILE A 312 -8.76 13.05 -15.89
N THR A 313 -9.52 13.96 -15.29
CA THR A 313 -9.24 15.39 -15.38
C THR A 313 -7.94 15.74 -14.66
N SER A 314 -7.70 15.20 -13.46
CA SER A 314 -6.45 15.43 -12.73
C SER A 314 -5.24 14.96 -13.55
N PHE A 315 -5.35 13.80 -14.22
CA PHE A 315 -4.33 13.31 -15.13
C PHE A 315 -4.16 14.21 -16.36
N LEU A 316 -5.25 14.69 -16.97
CA LEU A 316 -5.19 15.61 -18.10
C LEU A 316 -4.52 16.93 -17.73
N TYR A 317 -4.89 17.53 -16.60
CA TYR A 317 -4.26 18.75 -16.10
C TYR A 317 -2.79 18.53 -15.75
N GLY A 318 -2.46 17.44 -15.05
CA GLY A 318 -1.08 17.09 -14.72
C GLY A 318 -0.21 16.81 -15.95
N THR A 319 -0.74 16.11 -16.95
CA THR A 319 0.04 15.70 -18.13
C THR A 319 0.15 16.82 -19.15
N PHE A 320 -0.92 17.59 -19.41
CA PHE A 320 -0.93 18.59 -20.47
C PHE A 320 -0.65 20.01 -19.96
N LEU A 321 -1.31 20.46 -18.89
CA LEU A 321 -1.12 21.83 -18.39
C LEU A 321 0.25 22.00 -17.75
N LEU A 322 0.66 21.08 -16.87
CA LEU A 322 1.96 21.16 -16.19
C LEU A 322 3.11 20.98 -17.18
N LEU A 323 2.99 20.06 -18.13
CA LEU A 323 3.99 19.89 -19.19
C LEU A 323 4.10 21.14 -20.06
N GLY A 324 2.97 21.66 -20.56
CA GLY A 324 2.96 22.91 -21.34
C GLY A 324 3.57 24.08 -20.57
N PHE A 325 3.25 24.19 -19.27
CA PHE A 325 3.79 25.22 -18.38
C PHE A 325 5.30 25.08 -18.21
N SER A 326 5.78 23.86 -17.95
CA SER A 326 7.20 23.57 -17.81
C SER A 326 7.98 23.85 -19.10
N LEU A 327 7.45 23.47 -20.26
CA LEU A 327 8.06 23.74 -21.56
C LEU A 327 8.19 25.25 -21.78
N ILE A 328 7.14 26.02 -21.48
CA ILE A 328 7.20 27.48 -21.61
C ILE A 328 8.27 28.06 -20.68
N LEU A 329 8.33 27.65 -19.42
CA LEU A 329 9.37 28.10 -18.48
C LEU A 329 10.78 27.76 -18.99
N VAL A 330 10.99 26.55 -19.51
CA VAL A 330 12.27 26.13 -20.10
C VAL A 330 12.61 26.97 -21.33
N THR A 331 11.66 27.24 -22.22
CA THR A 331 11.91 28.12 -23.37
C THR A 331 12.24 29.54 -22.93
N MET A 332 11.60 30.04 -21.87
CA MET A 332 11.87 31.36 -21.29
C MET A 332 13.26 31.44 -20.68
N PHE A 333 13.70 30.37 -20.00
CA PHE A 333 15.05 30.21 -19.49
C PHE A 333 16.08 30.32 -20.60
N PHE A 334 15.97 29.50 -21.65
CA PHE A 334 16.93 29.53 -22.76
C PHE A 334 16.90 30.87 -23.51
N LYS A 335 15.71 31.46 -23.72
CA LYS A 335 15.58 32.80 -24.31
C LYS A 335 16.30 33.86 -23.46
N ALA A 336 16.34 33.72 -22.13
CA ALA A 336 17.03 34.67 -21.27
C ALA A 336 18.56 34.72 -21.54
N PHE A 337 19.15 33.67 -22.10
CA PHE A 337 20.58 33.61 -22.44
C PHE A 337 20.92 33.93 -23.90
N GLY A 338 19.93 34.30 -24.72
CA GLY A 338 20.15 34.69 -26.12
C GLY A 338 21.00 35.96 -26.28
N ARG A 339 21.84 36.01 -27.31
CA ARG A 339 22.79 37.11 -27.57
C ARG A 339 22.17 38.51 -27.73
N ASN A 340 20.87 38.62 -28.03
CA ASN A 340 20.18 39.88 -28.36
C ASN A 340 18.97 40.19 -27.44
N VAL A 341 18.96 39.71 -26.20
CA VAL A 341 17.84 39.93 -25.27
C VAL A 341 18.15 41.09 -24.30
N PRO A 342 17.28 42.10 -24.19
CA PRO A 342 17.47 43.21 -23.23
C PRO A 342 17.64 42.70 -21.79
N LEU A 343 18.52 43.36 -21.02
CA LEU A 343 18.84 42.99 -19.63
C LEU A 343 17.59 42.86 -18.76
N LEU A 344 16.65 43.79 -18.89
CA LEU A 344 15.39 43.78 -18.15
C LEU A 344 14.52 42.54 -18.48
N LYS A 345 14.45 42.15 -19.76
CA LYS A 345 13.73 40.93 -20.19
C LYS A 345 14.42 39.66 -19.70
N ARG A 346 15.75 39.64 -19.65
CA ARG A 346 16.53 38.56 -19.04
C ARG A 346 16.21 38.43 -17.55
N ILE A 347 16.22 39.53 -16.81
CA ILE A 347 15.89 39.55 -15.38
C ILE A 347 14.47 39.02 -15.16
N ILE A 348 13.46 39.53 -15.88
CA ILE A 348 12.07 39.06 -15.73
C ILE A 348 11.97 37.54 -15.94
N ASN A 349 12.56 37.01 -17.02
CA ASN A 349 12.47 35.58 -17.32
C ASN A 349 13.11 34.72 -16.23
N VAL A 350 14.28 35.12 -15.72
CA VAL A 350 14.97 34.40 -14.63
C VAL A 350 14.16 34.52 -13.32
N SER A 351 13.65 35.71 -13.00
CA SER A 351 12.83 35.94 -11.80
C SER A 351 11.57 35.10 -11.81
N LEU A 352 10.88 34.93 -12.94
CA LEU A 352 9.70 34.06 -13.03
C LEU A 352 10.02 32.60 -12.66
N ILE A 353 11.20 32.11 -13.05
CA ILE A 353 11.66 30.75 -12.73
C ILE A 353 12.01 30.61 -11.24
N VAL A 354 12.68 31.62 -10.67
CA VAL A 354 12.99 31.62 -9.24
C VAL A 354 11.71 31.66 -8.40
N VAL A 355 10.75 32.53 -8.78
CA VAL A 355 9.48 32.67 -8.05
C VAL A 355 8.67 31.38 -8.11
N ILE A 356 8.59 30.70 -9.27
CA ILE A 356 7.85 29.43 -9.33
C ILE A 356 8.53 28.31 -8.53
N LEU A 357 9.87 28.26 -8.49
CA LEU A 357 10.60 27.30 -7.66
C LEU A 357 10.35 27.54 -6.16
N LEU A 358 10.24 28.80 -5.75
CA LEU A 358 9.84 29.16 -4.37
C LEU A 358 8.39 28.73 -4.11
N LEU A 359 7.46 29.02 -5.02
CA LEU A 359 6.05 28.64 -4.89
C LEU A 359 5.85 27.12 -4.75
N MET A 360 6.58 26.30 -5.50
CA MET A 360 6.46 24.84 -5.41
C MET A 360 6.97 24.25 -4.09
N ASN A 361 7.86 24.96 -3.39
CA ASN A 361 8.47 24.48 -2.14
C ASN A 361 7.87 25.13 -0.88
N MET A 362 7.13 26.23 -1.03
CA MET A 362 6.54 26.97 0.08
C MET A 362 5.16 26.42 0.46
N PRO A 363 4.86 26.23 1.76
CA PRO A 363 3.52 25.81 2.19
C PRO A 363 2.50 26.93 1.96
N LEU A 364 1.29 26.57 1.52
CA LEU A 364 0.16 27.50 1.45
C LEU A 364 -0.53 27.60 2.81
N PHE A 365 -0.71 26.47 3.50
CA PHE A 365 -1.33 26.41 4.81
C PHE A 365 -0.32 26.04 5.90
N LYS A 366 -0.41 26.69 7.05
CA LYS A 366 0.47 26.48 8.20
C LYS A 366 -0.32 26.11 9.44
N ASN A 367 0.34 25.33 10.32
CA ASN A 367 -0.18 24.90 11.61
C ASN A 367 -1.55 24.20 11.49
N VAL A 368 -1.59 23.10 10.73
CA VAL A 368 -2.79 22.27 10.62
C VAL A 368 -2.85 21.32 11.82
N GLU A 369 -3.85 21.48 12.67
CA GLU A 369 -3.93 20.77 13.95
C GLU A 369 -4.59 19.40 13.82
N GLU A 370 -5.65 19.26 13.03
CA GLU A 370 -6.49 18.04 12.99
C GLU A 370 -5.79 16.81 12.41
N ILE A 371 -4.66 17.01 11.73
CA ILE A 371 -3.86 15.93 11.12
C ILE A 371 -2.68 15.55 12.03
N ARG A 372 -2.49 16.23 13.18
CA ARG A 372 -1.45 15.86 14.13
C ARG A 372 -1.83 14.54 14.81
N MET A 373 -0.85 13.67 15.04
CA MET A 373 -1.07 12.35 15.64
C MET A 373 -1.70 12.48 17.04
N GLU A 374 -1.21 13.43 17.84
CA GLU A 374 -1.74 13.78 19.17
C GLU A 374 -3.24 14.10 19.17
N ASN A 375 -3.76 14.71 18.10
CA ASN A 375 -5.17 15.07 17.98
C ASN A 375 -6.05 13.94 17.42
N ASN A 376 -5.47 12.75 17.20
CA ASN A 376 -6.15 11.58 16.67
C ASN A 376 -5.83 10.34 17.53
N PRO A 377 -6.27 10.32 18.80
CA PRO A 377 -5.95 9.22 19.73
C PRO A 377 -6.45 7.86 19.23
N ASP A 378 -7.57 7.82 18.50
CA ASP A 378 -8.14 6.59 17.93
C ASP A 378 -7.19 5.91 16.93
N PHE A 379 -6.23 6.66 16.37
CA PHE A 379 -5.20 6.11 15.50
C PHE A 379 -4.34 5.06 16.23
N HIS A 380 -4.09 5.23 17.54
CA HIS A 380 -3.29 4.28 18.32
C HIS A 380 -3.94 2.91 18.48
N SER A 381 -5.28 2.87 18.51
CA SER A 381 -6.04 1.62 18.55
C SER A 381 -6.29 1.01 17.17
N SER A 382 -5.94 1.70 16.08
CA SER A 382 -6.21 1.26 14.71
C SER A 382 -5.15 0.31 14.17
N ILE A 383 -5.60 -0.61 13.31
CA ILE A 383 -4.78 -1.48 12.45
C ILE A 383 -3.74 -0.67 11.66
N MET A 384 -4.09 0.57 11.34
CA MET A 384 -3.28 1.47 10.54
C MET A 384 -2.02 1.94 11.26
N GLN A 385 -2.00 1.99 12.60
CA GLN A 385 -0.77 2.26 13.36
C GLN A 385 0.24 1.12 13.25
N LYS A 386 -0.23 -0.13 13.42
CA LYS A 386 0.63 -1.31 13.26
C LYS A 386 1.20 -1.40 11.84
N THR A 387 0.37 -1.04 10.85
CA THR A 387 0.77 -0.95 9.45
C THR A 387 1.82 0.14 9.24
N LEU A 388 1.62 1.34 9.82
CA LEU A 388 2.60 2.43 9.78
C LEU A 388 3.94 1.98 10.36
N LEU A 389 3.94 1.45 11.58
CA LEU A 389 5.13 0.98 12.29
C LEU A 389 5.88 -0.08 11.47
N ASN A 390 5.14 -0.99 10.83
CA ASN A 390 5.75 -1.99 9.98
C ASN A 390 6.47 -1.37 8.77
N ASP A 391 5.86 -0.37 8.15
CA ASP A 391 6.35 0.26 6.91
C ASP A 391 7.45 1.30 7.14
N ILE A 392 7.66 1.76 8.38
CA ILE A 392 8.74 2.68 8.74
C ILE A 392 9.93 2.00 9.44
N LEU A 393 9.70 0.87 10.12
CA LEU A 393 10.70 0.26 11.01
C LEU A 393 10.87 -1.25 10.83
N VAL A 394 9.78 -2.03 10.86
CA VAL A 394 9.91 -3.49 10.99
C VAL A 394 10.34 -4.14 9.67
N TYR A 395 9.84 -3.64 8.54
CA TYR A 395 10.12 -4.25 7.24
C TYR A 395 11.62 -4.11 6.88
N PRO A 396 12.28 -5.17 6.36
CA PRO A 396 13.74 -5.19 6.19
C PRO A 396 14.28 -4.11 5.25
N TYR A 397 13.48 -3.67 4.28
CA TYR A 397 13.92 -2.66 3.31
C TYR A 397 13.62 -1.23 3.73
N THR A 398 13.07 -1.02 4.93
CA THR A 398 12.87 0.32 5.49
C THR A 398 14.19 1.03 5.71
N PHE A 399 14.19 2.36 5.59
CA PHE A 399 15.40 3.16 5.81
C PHE A 399 16.01 2.85 7.19
N VAL A 400 15.22 2.95 8.26
CA VAL A 400 15.71 2.72 9.63
C VAL A 400 16.25 1.29 9.81
N ASN A 401 15.57 0.26 9.29
CA ASN A 401 16.06 -1.11 9.39
C ASN A 401 17.35 -1.33 8.60
N LYS A 402 17.41 -0.82 7.37
CA LYS A 402 18.64 -0.84 6.54
C LYS A 402 19.79 -0.16 7.24
N ASP A 403 19.57 1.00 7.84
CA ASP A 403 20.60 1.75 8.53
C ASP A 403 21.12 0.97 9.75
N VAL A 404 20.22 0.42 10.58
CA VAL A 404 20.59 -0.41 11.73
C VAL A 404 21.32 -1.69 11.29
N ALA A 405 20.84 -2.35 10.25
CA ALA A 405 21.47 -3.55 9.70
C ALA A 405 22.87 -3.24 9.11
N TYR A 406 23.02 -2.11 8.44
CA TYR A 406 24.30 -1.64 7.90
C TYR A 406 25.29 -1.36 9.02
N ILE A 407 24.90 -0.59 10.03
CA ILE A 407 25.71 -0.31 11.22
C ILE A 407 26.10 -1.62 11.92
N GLY A 408 25.12 -2.51 12.12
CA GLY A 408 25.35 -3.83 12.73
C GLY A 408 26.32 -4.70 11.94
N SER A 409 26.28 -4.66 10.61
CA SER A 409 27.21 -5.35 9.73
C SER A 409 28.64 -4.80 9.86
N GLN A 410 28.81 -3.47 9.84
CA GLN A 410 30.14 -2.85 10.01
C GLN A 410 30.74 -3.16 11.40
N LEU A 411 29.92 -3.08 12.45
CA LEU A 411 30.29 -3.43 13.82
C LEU A 411 30.70 -4.90 13.94
N SER A 412 29.94 -5.81 13.32
CA SER A 412 30.25 -7.25 13.34
C SER A 412 31.53 -7.57 12.57
N ALA A 413 31.76 -6.89 11.44
CA ALA A 413 33.00 -7.01 10.67
C ALA A 413 34.21 -6.50 11.46
N GLU A 414 34.06 -5.42 12.22
CA GLU A 414 35.10 -4.89 13.09
C GLU A 414 35.45 -5.89 14.21
N TYR A 415 34.43 -6.38 14.93
CA TYR A 415 34.61 -7.40 15.97
C TYR A 415 35.28 -8.66 15.43
N SER A 416 34.85 -9.14 14.27
CA SER A 416 35.42 -10.34 13.63
C SER A 416 36.88 -10.12 13.21
N SER A 417 37.22 -8.93 12.73
CA SER A 417 38.59 -8.58 12.33
C SER A 417 39.52 -8.51 13.54
N ILE A 418 39.08 -7.89 14.63
CA ILE A 418 39.83 -7.86 15.90
C ILE A 418 40.01 -9.29 16.43
N ARG A 419 38.95 -10.10 16.43
CA ARG A 419 39.03 -11.50 16.88
C ARG A 419 40.01 -12.31 16.04
N TYR A 420 40.06 -12.09 14.73
CA TYR A 420 41.03 -12.74 13.85
C TYR A 420 42.48 -12.37 14.19
N ILE A 421 42.75 -11.10 14.52
CA ILE A 421 44.09 -10.66 14.94
C ILE A 421 44.55 -11.46 16.16
N TYR A 422 43.75 -11.46 17.22
CA TYR A 422 44.17 -12.07 18.48
C TYR A 422 44.15 -13.61 18.44
N ASN A 423 43.11 -14.22 17.86
CA ASN A 423 42.95 -15.68 17.94
C ASN A 423 43.69 -16.45 16.84
N SER A 424 43.94 -15.82 15.70
CA SER A 424 44.48 -16.49 14.52
C SER A 424 45.82 -15.91 14.08
N ALA A 425 45.90 -14.61 13.78
CA ALA A 425 47.11 -14.01 13.23
C ALA A 425 48.25 -13.98 14.27
N LEU A 426 47.98 -13.49 15.48
CA LEU A 426 48.94 -13.48 16.58
C LEU A 426 49.33 -14.91 16.97
N LYS A 427 48.36 -15.81 17.11
CA LYS A 427 48.62 -17.22 17.39
C LYS A 427 49.53 -17.86 16.35
N LYS A 428 49.27 -17.63 15.06
CA LYS A 428 50.11 -18.14 13.97
C LYS A 428 51.52 -17.57 14.04
N PHE A 429 51.66 -16.25 14.24
CA PHE A 429 52.95 -15.59 14.41
C PHE A 429 53.75 -16.20 15.56
N LEU A 430 53.13 -16.45 16.72
CA LEU A 430 53.78 -17.09 17.87
C LEU A 430 54.20 -18.53 17.59
N ILE A 431 53.33 -19.34 16.96
CA ILE A 431 53.63 -20.73 16.60
C ILE A 431 54.79 -20.80 15.59
N ASP A 432 54.75 -19.98 14.55
CA ASP A 432 55.77 -20.00 13.50
C ASP A 432 57.12 -19.43 14.02
N SER A 433 57.07 -18.49 14.97
CA SER A 433 58.25 -18.04 15.73
C SER A 433 58.85 -19.15 16.59
N GLY A 434 58.01 -19.98 17.23
CA GLY A 434 58.46 -21.16 17.96
C GLY A 434 59.11 -22.22 17.09
N LYS A 435 58.48 -22.55 15.95
CA LYS A 435 59.06 -23.48 14.95
C LYS A 435 60.41 -23.02 14.40
N SER A 436 60.59 -21.70 14.29
CA SER A 436 61.83 -21.09 13.80
C SER A 436 62.90 -20.93 14.88
N LYS A 437 62.70 -21.54 16.06
CA LYS A 437 63.59 -21.43 17.24
C LYS A 437 63.85 -19.99 17.67
N ILE A 438 62.88 -19.10 17.52
CA ILE A 438 62.97 -17.69 17.97
C ILE A 438 62.34 -17.56 19.36
N LEU A 439 61.17 -18.16 19.54
CA LEU A 439 60.38 -18.11 20.79
C LEU A 439 60.39 -19.49 21.46
N ASP A 440 60.72 -19.54 22.75
CA ASP A 440 60.68 -20.78 23.54
C ASP A 440 59.33 -20.91 24.24
N TYR A 441 59.03 -19.91 25.06
CA TYR A 441 57.88 -19.93 25.96
C TYR A 441 57.27 -18.54 26.14
N LEU A 442 55.96 -18.51 26.30
CA LEU A 442 55.18 -17.30 26.60
C LEU A 442 54.32 -17.57 27.83
N ASN A 443 54.62 -16.91 28.95
CA ASN A 443 53.79 -16.96 30.17
C ASN A 443 52.96 -15.70 30.33
N TYR A 444 51.79 -15.86 30.93
CA TYR A 444 51.03 -14.76 31.49
C TYR A 444 50.68 -15.06 32.94
N GLU A 445 51.38 -14.40 33.87
CA GLU A 445 51.15 -14.48 35.31
C GLU A 445 51.09 -13.07 35.91
N ASP A 446 50.16 -12.85 36.85
CA ASP A 446 50.00 -11.58 37.59
C ASP A 446 49.96 -10.32 36.73
N GLY A 447 49.26 -10.37 35.59
CA GLY A 447 49.13 -9.23 34.69
C GLY A 447 50.37 -8.93 33.84
N LYS A 448 51.43 -9.74 33.93
CA LYS A 448 52.69 -9.57 33.20
C LYS A 448 52.89 -10.70 32.18
N ALA A 449 53.13 -10.32 30.93
CA ALA A 449 53.59 -11.25 29.91
C ALA A 449 55.11 -11.39 29.98
N LYS A 450 55.62 -12.63 30.12
CA LYS A 450 57.04 -12.95 29.94
C LYS A 450 57.21 -13.72 28.65
N VAL A 451 58.18 -13.31 27.84
CA VAL A 451 58.52 -13.94 26.56
C VAL A 451 59.98 -14.37 26.63
N ASP A 452 60.21 -15.67 26.62
CA ASP A 452 61.56 -16.24 26.59
C ASP A 452 61.96 -16.51 25.13
N LEU A 453 63.17 -16.06 24.78
CA LEU A 453 63.70 -16.10 23.42
C LEU A 453 64.89 -17.05 23.35
N LEU A 454 64.99 -17.75 22.22
CA LEU A 454 66.10 -18.64 21.92
C LEU A 454 67.16 -17.89 21.10
N LEU A 455 68.37 -17.78 21.65
CA LEU A 455 69.53 -17.15 20.99
C LEU A 455 69.76 -17.70 19.56
N GLN A 456 69.51 -19.00 19.36
CA GLN A 456 69.72 -19.69 18.08
C GLN A 456 68.92 -19.08 16.93
N GLY A 457 67.65 -18.71 17.15
CA GLY A 457 66.80 -18.11 16.12
C GLY A 457 66.98 -16.61 15.94
N LEU A 458 67.73 -15.96 16.82
CA LEU A 458 68.03 -14.52 16.78
C LEU A 458 69.38 -14.20 16.12
N HIS A 459 70.18 -15.20 15.79
CA HIS A 459 71.43 -14.99 15.05
C HIS A 459 71.17 -14.37 13.68
N ILE A 460 72.15 -13.59 13.19
CA ILE A 460 72.07 -12.89 11.91
C ILE A 460 71.87 -13.85 10.73
N ASP A 461 72.32 -15.10 10.86
CA ASP A 461 72.13 -16.14 9.85
C ASP A 461 70.64 -16.49 9.62
N ASN A 462 69.77 -16.17 10.60
CA ASN A 462 68.32 -16.36 10.51
C ASN A 462 67.56 -15.06 10.15
N PHE A 463 68.28 -14.03 9.67
CA PHE A 463 67.74 -12.70 9.34
C PHE A 463 66.49 -12.77 8.46
N GLU A 464 66.55 -13.51 7.36
CA GLU A 464 65.44 -13.58 6.41
C GLU A 464 64.16 -14.14 7.06
N THR A 465 64.31 -15.15 7.93
CA THR A 465 63.19 -15.82 8.59
C THR A 465 62.47 -14.90 9.57
N TYR A 466 63.20 -14.30 10.53
CA TYR A 466 62.54 -13.46 11.53
C TYR A 466 61.98 -12.18 10.89
N THR A 467 62.65 -11.65 9.86
CA THR A 467 62.19 -10.45 9.16
C THR A 467 60.93 -10.74 8.35
N LYS A 468 60.85 -11.91 7.70
CA LYS A 468 59.66 -12.36 6.97
C LYS A 468 58.46 -12.54 7.89
N LEU A 469 58.62 -13.23 9.02
CA LEU A 469 57.54 -13.43 10.01
C LEU A 469 56.99 -12.10 10.54
N ALA A 470 57.88 -11.18 10.91
CA ALA A 470 57.49 -9.85 11.36
C ALA A 470 56.78 -9.04 10.26
N THR A 471 57.26 -9.13 9.01
CA THR A 471 56.66 -8.41 7.87
C THR A 471 55.28 -8.96 7.50
N GLU A 472 55.08 -10.28 7.52
CA GLU A 472 53.78 -10.91 7.28
C GLU A 472 52.76 -10.51 8.34
N PHE A 473 53.16 -10.52 9.62
CA PHE A 473 52.28 -10.09 10.70
C PHE A 473 51.96 -8.59 10.62
N LYS A 474 52.98 -7.76 10.36
CA LYS A 474 52.81 -6.31 10.14
C LYS A 474 51.80 -6.03 9.03
N LYS A 475 51.89 -6.74 7.90
CA LYS A 475 50.95 -6.56 6.77
C LYS A 475 49.49 -6.78 7.19
N ILE A 476 49.23 -7.78 8.05
CA ILE A 476 47.88 -8.05 8.59
C ILE A 476 47.42 -6.89 9.49
N LEU A 477 48.31 -6.35 10.33
CA LEU A 477 48.01 -5.21 11.19
C LEU A 477 47.73 -3.94 10.38
N ASP A 478 48.57 -3.63 9.38
CA ASP A 478 48.40 -2.48 8.49
C ASP A 478 47.06 -2.57 7.71
N GLU A 479 46.71 -3.76 7.23
CA GLU A 479 45.43 -4.00 6.55
C GLU A 479 44.24 -3.84 7.50
N PHE A 480 44.37 -4.33 8.74
CA PHE A 480 43.35 -4.13 9.76
C PHE A 480 43.16 -2.65 10.09
N GLU A 481 44.23 -1.91 10.35
CA GLU A 481 44.16 -0.49 10.71
C GLU A 481 43.44 0.31 9.63
N LYS A 482 43.85 0.12 8.36
CA LYS A 482 43.20 0.76 7.20
C LYS A 482 41.72 0.41 7.09
N ASN A 483 41.37 -0.86 7.28
CA ASN A 483 39.98 -1.31 7.20
C ASN A 483 39.14 -0.85 8.41
N SER A 484 39.73 -0.79 9.60
CA SER A 484 39.10 -0.31 10.84
C SER A 484 38.77 1.18 10.72
N GLU A 485 39.70 2.00 10.23
CA GLU A 485 39.45 3.43 10.01
C GLU A 485 38.30 3.65 9.01
N LYS A 486 38.27 2.86 7.92
CA LYS A 486 37.18 2.90 6.94
C LYS A 486 35.84 2.48 7.56
N ARG A 487 35.82 1.39 8.35
CA ARG A 487 34.61 0.92 9.04
C ARG A 487 34.11 1.92 10.07
N TYR A 488 35.00 2.55 10.82
CA TYR A 488 34.64 3.63 11.75
C TYR A 488 33.93 4.78 11.04
N LYS A 489 34.50 5.28 9.93
CA LYS A 489 33.85 6.32 9.09
C LYS A 489 32.50 5.85 8.55
N ASN A 490 32.39 4.60 8.13
CA ASN A 490 31.13 4.02 7.65
C ASN A 490 30.06 3.96 8.75
N ILE A 491 30.45 3.61 9.99
CA ILE A 491 29.55 3.55 11.14
C ILE A 491 29.04 4.94 11.50
N GLU A 492 29.92 5.95 11.56
CA GLU A 492 29.54 7.34 11.86
C GLU A 492 28.64 7.92 10.76
N ASN A 493 28.96 7.69 9.48
CA ASN A 493 28.08 8.09 8.38
C ASN A 493 26.71 7.39 8.42
N GLY A 494 26.69 6.08 8.73
CA GLY A 494 25.45 5.32 8.90
C GLY A 494 24.63 5.84 10.08
N LEU A 495 25.26 6.26 11.17
CA LEU A 495 24.59 6.87 12.32
C LEU A 495 23.98 8.23 11.98
N LEU A 496 24.67 9.06 11.17
CA LEU A 496 24.13 10.33 10.70
C LEU A 496 22.88 10.14 9.83
N GLU A 497 22.91 9.17 8.92
CA GLU A 497 21.76 8.84 8.07
C GLU A 497 20.59 8.27 8.88
N TYR A 498 20.88 7.32 9.78
CA TYR A 498 19.92 6.80 10.75
C TYR A 498 19.26 7.92 11.56
N ASN A 499 20.05 8.80 12.17
CA ASN A 499 19.54 9.90 12.98
C ASN A 499 18.63 10.79 12.15
N LYS A 500 19.05 11.20 10.94
CA LYS A 500 18.21 12.01 10.04
C LYS A 500 16.86 11.35 9.74
N ASN A 501 16.87 10.04 9.46
CA ASN A 501 15.65 9.29 9.16
C ASN A 501 14.73 9.18 10.38
N VAL A 502 15.27 8.87 11.56
CA VAL A 502 14.50 8.79 12.81
C VAL A 502 13.97 10.16 13.25
N THR A 503 14.78 11.21 13.19
CA THR A 503 14.36 12.61 13.42
C THR A 503 13.16 12.97 12.55
N ASN A 504 13.21 12.64 11.26
CA ASN A 504 12.09 12.95 10.36
C ASN A 504 10.82 12.17 10.72
N ILE A 505 10.94 10.94 11.22
CA ILE A 505 9.81 10.16 11.73
C ILE A 505 9.24 10.84 12.98
N LEU A 506 10.08 11.08 14.00
CA LEU A 506 9.69 11.65 15.30
C LEU A 506 9.04 13.03 15.17
N LYS A 507 9.45 13.81 14.18
CA LYS A 507 8.87 15.13 13.86
C LYS A 507 7.34 15.11 13.68
N TYR A 508 6.79 14.01 13.18
CA TYR A 508 5.36 13.80 12.91
C TYR A 508 4.70 12.78 13.85
N SER A 509 5.45 12.27 14.82
CA SER A 509 4.95 11.38 15.87
C SER A 509 4.53 12.16 17.10
N ASP A 510 3.62 11.58 17.88
CA ASP A 510 3.40 11.96 19.27
C ASP A 510 4.23 11.09 20.22
N GLU A 511 4.05 11.29 21.53
CA GLU A 511 4.79 10.54 22.55
C GLU A 511 4.40 9.06 22.61
N GLU A 512 3.12 8.72 22.42
CA GLU A 512 2.68 7.31 22.47
C GLU A 512 3.30 6.51 21.32
N PHE A 513 3.27 7.03 20.09
CA PHE A 513 3.89 6.37 18.95
C PHE A 513 5.41 6.35 19.05
N LYS A 514 6.02 7.41 19.60
CA LYS A 514 7.47 7.47 19.83
C LYS A 514 7.94 6.35 20.77
N GLU A 515 7.26 6.15 21.90
CA GLU A 515 7.61 5.06 22.82
C GLU A 515 7.39 3.70 22.16
N LEU A 516 6.28 3.49 21.45
CA LEU A 516 6.05 2.26 20.68
C LEU A 516 7.16 1.98 19.65
N PHE A 517 7.57 3.01 18.91
CA PHE A 517 8.64 2.93 17.91
C PHE A 517 9.98 2.57 18.57
N LYS A 518 10.32 3.22 19.68
CA LYS A 518 11.53 2.96 20.45
C LYS A 518 11.56 1.54 21.00
N ASP A 519 10.47 1.10 21.63
CA ASP A 519 10.32 -0.25 22.15
C ASP A 519 10.49 -1.31 21.07
N THR A 520 9.90 -1.07 19.90
CA THR A 520 9.95 -1.99 18.76
C THR A 520 11.36 -2.05 18.18
N LEU A 521 12.05 -0.91 18.07
CA LEU A 521 13.44 -0.83 17.62
C LEU A 521 14.35 -1.65 18.54
N GLU A 522 14.23 -1.47 19.85
CA GLU A 522 15.01 -2.21 20.85
C GLU A 522 14.75 -3.72 20.78
N LYS A 523 13.47 -4.13 20.79
CA LYS A 523 13.09 -5.55 20.84
C LYS A 523 13.37 -6.29 19.53
N LYS A 524 13.18 -5.64 18.37
CA LYS A 524 13.25 -6.31 17.05
C LYS A 524 14.58 -6.15 16.34
N LEU A 525 15.22 -4.98 16.40
CA LEU A 525 16.41 -4.69 15.59
C LEU A 525 17.71 -4.72 16.40
N ILE A 526 17.71 -4.32 17.67
CA ILE A 526 18.90 -4.32 18.53
C ILE A 526 19.06 -5.69 19.24
N LYS A 527 19.32 -6.75 18.46
CA LYS A 527 19.45 -8.12 18.98
C LYS A 527 20.87 -8.65 19.08
N SER A 528 21.78 -8.22 18.21
CA SER A 528 23.15 -8.74 18.21
C SER A 528 23.95 -8.16 19.39
N SER A 529 24.87 -8.96 19.95
CA SER A 529 25.71 -8.52 21.06
C SER A 529 26.49 -7.23 20.74
N VAL A 530 26.90 -7.05 19.49
CA VAL A 530 27.61 -5.84 19.06
C VAL A 530 26.69 -4.62 18.97
N LEU A 531 25.43 -4.79 18.53
CA LEU A 531 24.44 -3.71 18.51
C LEU A 531 23.95 -3.33 19.92
N VAL A 532 23.86 -4.29 20.85
CA VAL A 532 23.48 -4.03 22.26
C VAL A 532 24.47 -3.05 22.91
N ASN A 533 25.77 -3.19 22.65
CA ASN A 533 26.78 -2.26 23.14
C ASN A 533 26.70 -0.88 22.45
N TYR A 534 26.13 -0.83 21.23
CA TYR A 534 25.93 0.40 20.47
C TYR A 534 24.56 1.07 20.73
N LYS A 535 23.68 0.42 21.51
CA LYS A 535 22.32 0.86 21.84
C LYS A 535 22.26 2.33 22.32
N PRO A 536 23.12 2.82 23.22
CA PRO A 536 23.04 4.20 23.70
C PRO A 536 23.15 5.24 22.58
N LYS A 537 24.00 4.99 21.57
CA LYS A 537 24.16 5.87 20.41
C LYS A 537 22.95 5.83 19.46
N LEU A 538 22.30 4.68 19.32
CA LEU A 538 21.09 4.55 18.49
C LEU A 538 19.86 5.19 19.14
N LEU A 539 19.80 5.20 20.47
CA LEU A 539 18.66 5.75 21.21
C LEU A 539 18.77 7.23 21.54
N SER A 540 19.94 7.85 21.37
CA SER A 540 20.13 9.27 21.69
C SER A 540 19.25 10.19 20.84
N VAL A 541 18.85 9.78 19.63
CA VAL A 541 17.97 10.58 18.74
C VAL A 541 16.56 10.80 19.32
N PHE A 542 16.11 9.94 20.25
CA PHE A 542 14.76 10.04 20.84
C PHE A 542 14.61 11.19 21.84
N SER A 543 15.68 11.92 22.17
CA SER A 543 15.58 13.16 22.95
C SER A 543 15.10 14.36 22.15
N GLU A 544 14.98 14.24 20.82
CA GLU A 544 14.52 15.32 19.96
C GLU A 544 13.03 15.64 20.14
N LYS A 545 12.65 16.87 19.75
CA LYS A 545 11.27 17.35 19.83
C LYS A 545 10.38 16.59 18.84
N THR A 546 9.27 16.09 19.36
CA THR A 546 8.18 15.46 18.62
C THR A 546 7.15 16.49 18.16
N ASN A 547 6.21 16.03 17.32
CA ASN A 547 4.92 16.68 17.09
C ASN A 547 4.99 18.16 16.64
N THR A 548 5.84 18.41 15.65
CA THR A 548 6.00 19.75 15.06
C THR A 548 4.76 20.16 14.27
N SER A 549 4.57 21.47 14.08
CA SER A 549 3.43 21.96 13.33
C SER A 549 3.45 21.49 11.87
N ILE A 550 2.30 20.98 11.42
CA ILE A 550 2.14 20.46 10.05
C ILE A 550 1.87 21.64 9.11
N ASN A 551 2.75 21.81 8.13
CA ASN A 551 2.62 22.81 7.08
C ASN A 551 2.34 22.12 5.75
N LEU A 552 1.27 22.53 5.07
CA LEU A 552 0.81 21.87 3.85
C LEU A 552 1.20 22.65 2.61
N LYS A 553 1.82 21.94 1.67
CA LYS A 553 2.07 22.45 0.32
C LYS A 553 0.74 22.60 -0.44
N PRO A 554 0.64 23.54 -1.39
CA PRO A 554 -0.60 23.71 -2.17
C PRO A 554 -1.05 22.44 -2.91
N ILE A 555 -0.11 21.65 -3.43
CA ILE A 555 -0.36 20.43 -4.24
C ILE A 555 -1.05 19.30 -3.44
N ILE A 556 -0.91 19.29 -2.11
CA ILE A 556 -1.51 18.26 -1.25
C ILE A 556 -2.86 18.69 -0.66
N THR A 557 -3.40 19.82 -1.13
CA THR A 557 -4.70 20.34 -0.69
C THR A 557 -5.57 20.62 -1.90
N ASP A 558 -6.87 20.34 -1.81
CA ASP A 558 -7.81 20.62 -2.92
C ASP A 558 -7.78 22.12 -3.28
N TRP A 559 -7.95 22.99 -2.29
CA TRP A 559 -7.94 24.45 -2.48
C TRP A 559 -6.63 24.96 -3.09
N GLY A 560 -5.49 24.54 -2.55
CA GLY A 560 -4.18 24.95 -3.06
C GLY A 560 -3.92 24.47 -4.49
N THR A 561 -4.41 23.28 -4.83
CA THR A 561 -4.30 22.72 -6.18
C THR A 561 -5.15 23.52 -7.17
N LYS A 562 -6.39 23.87 -6.81
CA LYS A 562 -7.25 24.76 -7.62
C LYS A 562 -6.58 26.11 -7.89
N VAL A 563 -6.03 26.73 -6.86
CA VAL A 563 -5.29 28.01 -6.97
C VAL A 563 -4.09 27.89 -7.92
N LEU A 564 -3.29 26.84 -7.81
CA LEU A 564 -2.15 26.60 -8.70
C LEU A 564 -2.58 26.32 -10.14
N LEU A 565 -3.61 25.50 -10.34
CA LEU A 565 -4.12 25.18 -11.68
C LEU A 565 -4.64 26.42 -12.39
N LEU A 566 -5.33 27.32 -11.68
CA LEU A 566 -5.78 28.59 -12.25
C LEU A 566 -4.62 29.50 -12.63
N LEU A 567 -3.58 29.59 -11.78
CA LEU A 567 -2.37 30.35 -12.14
C LEU A 567 -1.72 29.78 -13.40
N ILE A 568 -1.54 28.46 -13.47
CA ILE A 568 -0.94 27.78 -14.62
C ILE A 568 -1.80 28.02 -15.87
N LEU A 569 -3.12 27.83 -15.78
CA LEU A 569 -4.04 28.03 -16.89
C LEU A 569 -4.01 29.49 -17.39
N GLY A 570 -4.04 30.46 -16.49
CA GLY A 570 -3.92 31.88 -16.82
C GLY A 570 -2.59 32.24 -17.48
N PHE A 571 -1.49 31.65 -17.00
CA PHE A 571 -0.16 31.83 -17.57
C PHE A 571 -0.02 31.20 -18.98
N LEU A 572 -0.53 29.99 -19.17
CA LEU A 572 -0.59 29.34 -20.48
C LEU A 572 -1.39 30.18 -21.47
N TYR A 573 -2.58 30.63 -21.05
CA TYR A 573 -3.43 31.48 -21.87
C TYR A 573 -2.74 32.80 -22.24
N PHE A 574 -2.04 33.42 -21.29
CA PHE A 574 -1.25 34.63 -21.49
C PHE A 574 -0.15 34.42 -22.55
N PHE A 575 0.59 33.32 -22.48
CA PHE A 575 1.75 33.09 -23.34
C PHE A 575 1.36 32.62 -24.76
N LEU A 576 0.28 31.85 -24.90
CA LEU A 576 -0.17 31.30 -26.19
C LEU A 576 -0.87 32.33 -27.10
N ASN A 577 -1.26 33.49 -26.57
CA ASN A 577 -1.97 34.52 -27.33
C ASN A 577 -1.09 35.76 -27.57
N ASP A 578 -1.00 36.23 -28.81
CA ASP A 578 -0.19 37.42 -29.14
C ASP A 578 -0.90 38.76 -28.93
N LYS A 579 -2.25 38.80 -29.05
CA LYS A 579 -3.01 40.05 -28.95
C LYS A 579 -3.12 40.51 -27.50
N ILE A 580 -2.87 41.80 -27.27
CA ILE A 580 -2.87 42.43 -25.94
C ILE A 580 -4.17 42.17 -25.17
N ARG A 581 -5.35 42.26 -25.81
CA ARG A 581 -6.65 42.04 -25.16
C ARG A 581 -6.76 40.64 -24.53
N PHE A 582 -6.26 39.60 -25.20
CA PHE A 582 -6.26 38.23 -24.68
C PHE A 582 -5.15 38.02 -23.64
N LYS A 583 -3.98 38.66 -23.80
CA LYS A 583 -2.94 38.64 -22.75
C LYS A 583 -3.45 39.22 -21.43
N ILE A 584 -4.18 40.34 -21.47
CA ILE A 584 -4.77 40.95 -20.28
C ILE A 584 -5.72 39.97 -19.59
N PHE A 585 -6.51 39.21 -20.34
CA PHE A 585 -7.40 38.20 -19.75
C PHE A 585 -6.64 37.09 -19.01
N GLY A 586 -5.52 36.59 -19.57
CA GLY A 586 -4.66 35.65 -18.85
C GLY A 586 -4.11 36.22 -17.54
N ILE A 587 -3.75 37.51 -17.53
CA ILE A 587 -3.34 38.22 -16.30
C ILE A 587 -4.49 38.33 -15.31
N ILE A 588 -5.71 38.61 -15.76
CA ILE A 588 -6.90 38.65 -14.89
C ILE A 588 -7.10 37.30 -14.20
N ILE A 589 -6.98 36.18 -14.94
CA ILE A 589 -7.08 34.84 -14.34
C ILE A 589 -5.99 34.61 -13.28
N MET A 590 -4.73 34.94 -13.59
CA MET A 590 -3.62 34.82 -12.63
C MET A 590 -3.80 35.72 -11.40
N PHE A 591 -4.35 36.91 -11.60
CA PHE A 591 -4.65 37.86 -10.52
C PHE A 591 -5.77 37.35 -9.61
N ILE A 592 -6.85 36.80 -10.19
CA ILE A 592 -7.91 36.12 -9.43
C ILE A 592 -7.32 34.95 -8.63
N ALA A 593 -6.50 34.09 -9.24
CA ALA A 593 -5.83 32.99 -8.54
C ALA A 593 -4.98 33.49 -7.36
N SER A 594 -4.25 34.59 -7.56
CA SER A 594 -3.45 35.23 -6.51
C SER A 594 -4.32 35.76 -5.36
N ILE A 595 -5.46 36.41 -5.64
CA ILE A 595 -6.39 36.86 -4.61
C ILE A 595 -6.98 35.66 -3.84
N VAL A 596 -7.41 34.63 -4.56
CA VAL A 596 -7.99 33.42 -3.96
C VAL A 596 -7.00 32.72 -3.02
N SER A 597 -5.70 32.83 -3.26
CA SER A 597 -4.67 32.28 -2.37
C SER A 597 -4.62 32.92 -0.98
N PHE A 598 -5.18 34.13 -0.79
CA PHE A 598 -5.30 34.77 0.52
C PHE A 598 -6.58 34.40 1.27
N ILE A 599 -7.56 33.82 0.58
CA ILE A 599 -8.84 33.45 1.18
C ILE A 599 -8.63 32.20 2.03
N LYS A 600 -9.05 32.28 3.30
CA LYS A 600 -9.11 31.12 4.19
C LYS A 600 -10.45 30.39 3.95
N PRO A 601 -10.48 29.20 3.35
CA PRO A 601 -11.70 28.40 3.28
C PRO A 601 -12.11 27.89 4.67
N GLU A 602 -13.37 27.55 4.87
CA GLU A 602 -13.87 27.01 6.15
C GLU A 602 -13.30 25.62 6.44
N THR A 603 -13.22 24.79 5.40
CA THR A 603 -12.66 23.44 5.46
C THR A 603 -11.64 23.27 4.33
N ILE A 604 -10.52 22.63 4.62
CA ILE A 604 -9.59 22.15 3.62
C ILE A 604 -9.61 20.62 3.58
N HIS A 605 -9.66 20.11 2.36
CA HIS A 605 -9.51 18.70 2.05
C HIS A 605 -8.03 18.43 1.74
N VAL A 606 -7.39 17.64 2.60
CA VAL A 606 -5.97 17.30 2.57
C VAL A 606 -5.79 15.91 2.03
N LEU A 607 -5.01 15.82 0.96
CA LEU A 607 -4.77 14.61 0.20
C LEU A 607 -3.62 13.85 0.87
N SER A 608 -3.91 12.64 1.33
CA SER A 608 -2.91 11.69 1.84
C SER A 608 -2.17 11.03 0.67
N GLU A 609 -2.93 10.40 -0.23
CA GLU A 609 -2.53 9.96 -1.57
C GLU A 609 -3.79 9.82 -2.43
N PHE A 610 -3.60 9.72 -3.75
CA PHE A 610 -4.66 9.48 -4.69
C PHE A 610 -5.46 8.20 -4.36
N LYS A 611 -6.81 8.27 -4.42
CA LYS A 611 -7.78 7.22 -4.00
C LYS A 611 -7.81 6.88 -2.50
N TYR A 612 -6.94 7.45 -1.67
CA TYR A 612 -7.06 7.28 -0.22
C TYR A 612 -8.10 8.25 0.35
N PRO A 613 -8.68 7.95 1.52
CA PRO A 613 -9.58 8.86 2.21
C PRO A 613 -8.92 10.22 2.45
N VAL A 614 -9.70 11.27 2.16
CA VAL A 614 -9.27 12.66 2.28
C VAL A 614 -9.43 13.10 3.73
N LEU A 615 -8.44 13.85 4.24
CA LEU A 615 -8.46 14.35 5.60
C LEU A 615 -9.04 15.76 5.62
N ASN A 616 -9.91 16.06 6.58
CA ASN A 616 -10.54 17.38 6.70
C ASN A 616 -9.84 18.18 7.80
N ALA A 617 -9.55 19.45 7.52
CA ALA A 617 -9.02 20.38 8.54
C ALA A 617 -9.74 21.72 8.50
N GLN A 618 -9.93 22.32 9.69
CA GLN A 618 -10.65 23.59 9.91
C GLN A 618 -9.73 24.62 10.59
N SER A 619 -8.82 24.14 11.43
CA SER A 619 -7.90 24.89 12.27
C SER A 619 -6.55 25.02 11.56
N PHE A 620 -6.41 26.10 10.79
CA PHE A 620 -5.17 26.42 10.09
C PHE A 620 -5.03 27.92 9.81
N SER A 621 -3.82 28.31 9.41
CA SER A 621 -3.46 29.67 8.98
C SER A 621 -2.99 29.70 7.53
N VAL A 622 -3.33 30.78 6.80
CA VAL A 622 -2.90 30.99 5.41
C VAL A 622 -1.54 31.69 5.39
N ASN A 623 -0.61 31.18 4.58
CA ASN A 623 0.71 31.76 4.42
C ASN A 623 0.69 32.95 3.44
N ILE A 624 0.56 34.16 3.98
CA ILE A 624 0.49 35.43 3.22
C ILE A 624 1.62 35.56 2.18
N MET A 625 2.83 35.12 2.52
CA MET A 625 3.98 35.19 1.61
C MET A 625 3.81 34.35 0.33
N PHE A 626 3.03 33.26 0.39
CA PHE A 626 2.68 32.48 -0.81
C PHE A 626 1.86 33.35 -1.79
N GLY A 627 0.82 34.01 -1.30
CA GLY A 627 0.00 34.89 -2.13
C GLY A 627 0.76 36.11 -2.68
N ILE A 628 1.71 36.65 -1.90
CA ILE A 628 2.61 37.72 -2.37
C ILE A 628 3.47 37.22 -3.54
N LEU A 629 4.05 36.02 -3.45
CA LEU A 629 4.82 35.43 -4.55
C LEU A 629 3.96 35.21 -5.81
N MET A 630 2.70 34.81 -5.65
CA MET A 630 1.74 34.69 -6.77
C MET A 630 1.46 36.04 -7.44
N LEU A 631 1.28 37.11 -6.65
CA LEU A 631 1.14 38.47 -7.17
C LEU A 631 2.40 38.94 -7.90
N ILE A 632 3.58 38.66 -7.34
CA ILE A 632 4.87 38.97 -7.99
C ILE A 632 4.98 38.22 -9.33
N PHE A 633 4.63 36.94 -9.37
CA PHE A 633 4.63 36.16 -10.61
C PHE A 633 3.69 36.76 -11.66
N THR A 634 2.49 37.16 -11.24
CA THR A 634 1.48 37.80 -12.10
C THR A 634 1.98 39.15 -12.63
N ALA A 635 2.57 39.98 -11.76
CA ALA A 635 3.11 41.28 -12.12
C ALA A 635 4.30 41.17 -13.10
N LEU A 636 5.24 40.25 -12.83
CA LEU A 636 6.36 39.95 -13.72
C LEU A 636 5.88 39.48 -15.11
N SER A 637 4.83 38.67 -15.16
CA SER A 637 4.20 38.25 -16.42
C SER A 637 3.58 39.46 -17.14
N GLY A 638 2.90 40.35 -16.42
CA GLY A 638 2.35 41.58 -16.97
C GLY A 638 3.38 42.54 -17.57
N LEU A 639 4.56 42.67 -16.94
CA LEU A 639 5.66 43.48 -17.46
C LEU A 639 6.15 43.01 -18.84
N GLN A 640 5.90 41.76 -19.23
CA GLN A 640 6.24 41.27 -20.57
C GLN A 640 5.34 41.81 -21.69
N ILE A 641 4.16 42.36 -21.36
CA ILE A 641 3.31 43.05 -22.34
C ILE A 641 3.97 44.35 -22.80
N ILE A 642 4.71 45.01 -21.92
CA ILE A 642 5.39 46.26 -22.23
C ILE A 642 6.48 45.93 -23.26
N LYS A 643 6.30 46.43 -24.50
CA LYS A 643 7.35 46.36 -25.51
C LYS A 643 8.55 47.15 -24.99
N PHE A 644 9.59 46.45 -24.53
CA PHE A 644 10.89 47.04 -24.28
C PHE A 644 11.44 47.51 -25.63
N TYR A 645 11.17 48.76 -25.97
CA TYR A 645 11.66 49.40 -27.17
C TYR A 645 13.20 49.34 -27.16
N LYS A 646 13.77 48.86 -28.27
CA LYS A 646 15.21 49.00 -28.54
C LYS A 646 15.51 50.50 -28.60
N GLY A 647 16.20 51.01 -27.57
CA GLY A 647 17.09 52.15 -27.78
C GLY A 647 18.15 51.71 -28.79
N ARG A 648 18.31 52.50 -29.86
CA ARG A 648 19.38 52.35 -30.83
C ARG A 648 20.74 52.50 -30.17
#